data_AF-A0A6L7A4A5-F1
#
_entry.id   AF-A0A6L7A4A5-F1
#
_cell.length_a   1.000
_cell.length_b   1.000
_cell.length_c   1.000
_cell.angle_alpha   90.00
_cell.angle_beta   90.00
_cell.angle_gamma   90.00
#
_symmetry.space_group_name_H-M   'P 1'
#
loop_
_entity.id
_entity.type
_entity.pdbx_description
1 polymer ?
#
loop_
_entity_poly.entity_id
_entity_poly.type
_entity_poly.pdbx_seq_one_letter_code
_entity_poly.pdbx_strand_id
1 'polypeptide(L)'
;MRLIITFLMAWCLSWGAYAATAPDSKQITQELEQAKAAKPAQPEVIEALQSALNALEERKGSLERIKQYQQVIDNYPKLSATLRAQLNNMRDEPRSVSPGMSTDALNQEILQVSSQLLDKSRQAQQEQERAREIADSLNQLPQQQTDARRQLNEIERRLGTLTGNTPLNQAQNFALQSDSARLKALVDELELAQLSANNRQELARLRSELAEKESQQLDAYLQALRNQLNSQRQLEAERALESTELLAENSADLPKDIVAQFKINRELSAALNQQAQRMDLVASQQRQAASQTLQVRQALNTLREQSQWLGSSNLLGEALRAQVARLPEMPKPQQLDTEMAQLRVQRLRYEDLLNKQPLLRQIHQADGQPLTAEQNRILEAQLRTQRELLNSLLQGGDTLLLELTKLKVSNGQLEDALKEVNEATHRYLFWTSDVRPMTIAWPLEIAQDLRRLISLDTFSQLGKASVMMLTSKETILPLFGALILVGCSIYSRRYFTRFLERSAAKVGKVTQDHFWLTLRTLFWSILVASPLPVLWMTLGYGLREAWPYPLAVAIGDGVTATVPLLWVVMICATFARPNGLFIAHFGWPRERVSRGMRYYLMSIGLIVPLIMALMMFDNLDDREFSGSLGRLCFILICGALAVVTLSLKKAGIP
;
A
#
# COMPACT_ATOMS: atom_id res chain seq x y z
N MET A 1 -21.02 72.12 42.69
CA MET A 1 -20.15 71.25 43.53
C MET A 1 -20.03 69.82 42.98
N ARG A 2 -21.12 69.03 42.81
CA ARG A 2 -21.03 67.63 42.34
C ARG A 2 -20.54 67.45 40.88
N LEU A 3 -20.92 68.34 39.95
CA LEU A 3 -20.49 68.28 38.54
C LEU A 3 -18.99 68.62 38.35
N ILE A 4 -18.42 69.45 39.21
CA ILE A 4 -17.01 69.82 39.17
C ILE A 4 -16.15 68.64 39.64
N ILE A 5 -16.61 67.92 40.67
CA ILE A 5 -15.93 66.73 41.20
C ILE A 5 -15.96 65.59 40.19
N THR A 6 -17.06 65.37 39.47
CA THR A 6 -17.12 64.35 38.41
C THR A 6 -16.25 64.70 37.21
N PHE A 7 -16.14 65.98 36.88
CA PHE A 7 -15.27 66.44 35.79
C PHE A 7 -13.79 66.37 36.17
N LEU A 8 -13.43 66.71 37.42
CA LEU A 8 -12.08 66.50 37.96
C LEU A 8 -11.72 65.02 38.11
N MET A 9 -12.67 64.15 38.51
CA MET A 9 -12.44 62.70 38.51
C MET A 9 -12.25 62.16 37.10
N ALA A 10 -13.07 62.59 36.12
CA ALA A 10 -12.89 62.20 34.72
C ALA A 10 -11.57 62.72 34.14
N TRP A 11 -11.13 63.93 34.54
CA TRP A 11 -9.84 64.49 34.14
C TRP A 11 -8.67 63.74 34.78
N CYS A 12 -8.74 63.42 36.07
CA CYS A 12 -7.73 62.61 36.77
C CYS A 12 -7.67 61.17 36.26
N LEU A 13 -8.81 60.57 35.89
CA LEU A 13 -8.86 59.25 35.25
C LEU A 13 -8.34 59.29 33.80
N SER A 14 -8.51 60.39 33.08
CA SER A 14 -7.95 60.57 31.73
C SER A 14 -6.42 60.78 31.74
N TRP A 15 -5.87 61.36 32.81
CA TRP A 15 -4.41 61.43 33.02
C TRP A 15 -3.79 60.10 33.44
N GLY A 16 -4.54 59.21 34.10
CA GLY A 16 -4.11 57.84 34.40
C GLY A 16 -4.06 56.89 33.19
N ALA A 17 -4.60 57.32 32.03
CA ALA A 17 -4.61 56.52 30.80
C ALA A 17 -3.34 56.68 29.93
N TYR A 18 -2.38 57.51 30.34
CA TYR A 18 -1.01 57.46 29.81
C TYR A 18 -0.24 56.30 30.46
N ALA A 19 -0.69 55.08 30.17
CA ALA A 19 0.12 53.88 30.38
C ALA A 19 1.38 54.03 29.51
N ALA A 20 2.56 54.02 30.15
CA ALA A 20 3.91 54.06 29.58
C ALA A 20 3.93 54.05 28.04
N THR A 21 3.77 55.24 27.45
CA THR A 21 3.80 55.42 26.00
C THR A 21 5.21 55.11 25.52
N ALA A 22 5.31 54.22 24.52
CA ALA A 22 6.59 53.92 23.89
C ALA A 22 7.29 55.23 23.50
N PRO A 23 8.60 55.35 23.71
CA PRO A 23 9.33 56.56 23.37
C PRO A 23 9.24 56.82 21.84
N ASP A 24 9.12 58.08 21.46
CA ASP A 24 8.86 58.45 20.08
C ASP A 24 10.12 58.19 19.23
N SER A 25 10.01 57.31 18.23
CA SER A 25 11.17 56.89 17.41
C SER A 25 11.94 58.06 16.79
N LYS A 26 11.25 59.16 16.48
CA LYS A 26 11.86 60.39 15.93
C LYS A 26 12.75 61.12 16.95
N GLN A 27 12.38 61.08 18.22
CA GLN A 27 13.14 61.69 19.31
C GLN A 27 14.43 60.90 19.56
N ILE A 28 14.35 59.56 19.61
CA ILE A 28 15.52 58.68 19.77
C ILE A 28 16.50 58.82 18.58
N THR A 29 15.99 58.94 17.35
CA THR A 29 16.86 59.17 16.19
C THR A 29 17.57 60.54 16.24
N GLN A 30 16.90 61.58 16.74
CA GLN A 30 17.51 62.90 16.90
C GLN A 30 18.58 62.90 18.01
N GLU A 31 18.32 62.25 19.13
CA GLU A 31 19.30 62.09 20.21
C GLU A 31 20.49 61.22 19.79
N LEU A 32 20.28 60.21 18.95
CA LEU A 32 21.35 59.41 18.36
C LEU A 32 22.26 60.26 17.45
N GLU A 33 21.70 61.13 16.62
CA GLU A 33 22.49 62.05 15.79
C GLU A 33 23.25 63.08 16.65
N GLN A 34 22.63 63.59 17.71
CA GLN A 34 23.29 64.50 18.66
C GLN A 34 24.41 63.81 19.44
N ALA A 35 24.21 62.57 19.90
CA ALA A 35 25.22 61.77 20.60
C ALA A 35 26.41 61.40 19.70
N LYS A 36 26.17 61.18 18.40
CA LYS A 36 27.22 60.98 17.38
C LYS A 36 28.00 62.26 17.07
N ALA A 37 27.36 63.42 17.20
CA ALA A 37 27.99 64.73 16.94
C ALA A 37 28.74 65.32 18.15
N ALA A 38 28.50 64.82 19.37
CA ALA A 38 29.14 65.30 20.59
C ALA A 38 30.62 64.88 20.73
N LYS A 39 31.47 65.77 21.27
CA LYS A 39 32.87 65.51 21.64
C LYS A 39 33.08 65.77 23.15
N PRO A 40 33.57 64.80 23.95
CA PRO A 40 34.03 63.46 23.56
C PRO A 40 32.87 62.52 23.21
N ALA A 41 33.15 61.54 22.33
CA ALA A 41 32.17 60.53 21.92
C ALA A 41 31.79 59.63 23.10
N GLN A 42 30.49 59.39 23.30
CA GLN A 42 29.95 58.52 24.33
C GLN A 42 29.45 57.21 23.68
N PRO A 43 30.31 56.18 23.53
CA PRO A 43 29.96 54.94 22.81
C PRO A 43 28.80 54.20 23.48
N GLU A 44 28.75 54.17 24.81
CA GLU A 44 27.70 53.50 25.58
C GLU A 44 26.30 54.11 25.36
N VAL A 45 26.23 55.44 25.13
CA VAL A 45 24.97 56.15 24.83
C VAL A 45 24.49 55.81 23.43
N ILE A 46 25.41 55.76 22.46
CA ILE A 46 25.09 55.40 21.08
C ILE A 46 24.57 53.96 21.02
N GLU A 47 25.21 53.02 21.71
CA GLU A 47 24.79 51.61 21.75
C GLU A 47 23.40 51.44 22.38
N ALA A 48 23.13 52.12 23.51
CA ALA A 48 21.82 52.08 24.15
C ALA A 48 20.70 52.63 23.24
N LEU A 49 20.95 53.76 22.56
CA LEU A 49 19.98 54.35 21.62
C LEU A 49 19.79 53.49 20.36
N GLN A 50 20.83 52.82 19.87
CA GLN A 50 20.71 51.86 18.75
C GLN A 50 19.88 50.64 19.16
N SER A 51 20.12 50.07 20.35
CA SER A 51 19.31 48.98 20.90
C SER A 51 17.84 49.40 21.03
N ALA A 52 17.59 50.64 21.50
CA ALA A 52 16.25 51.18 21.62
C ALA A 52 15.52 51.27 20.26
N LEU A 53 16.22 51.65 19.18
CA LEU A 53 15.65 51.71 17.83
C LEU A 53 15.35 50.32 17.26
N ASN A 54 16.28 49.36 17.43
CA ASN A 54 16.07 47.98 17.00
C ASN A 54 14.85 47.36 17.72
N ALA A 55 14.72 47.60 19.02
CA ALA A 55 13.59 47.13 19.81
C ALA A 55 12.25 47.71 19.32
N LEU A 56 12.23 48.99 18.91
CA LEU A 56 11.05 49.62 18.31
C LEU A 56 10.72 49.07 16.92
N GLU A 57 11.72 48.66 16.14
CA GLU A 57 11.51 48.01 14.83
C GLU A 57 10.92 46.61 15.00
N GLU A 58 11.46 45.79 15.90
CA GLU A 58 10.89 44.49 16.25
C GLU A 58 9.45 44.63 16.75
N ARG A 59 9.18 45.64 17.59
CA ARG A 59 7.81 45.96 18.04
C ARG A 59 6.87 46.23 16.87
N LYS A 60 7.30 46.97 15.84
CA LYS A 60 6.47 47.21 14.65
C LYS A 60 6.14 45.90 13.94
N GLY A 61 7.13 45.02 13.78
CA GLY A 61 6.93 43.68 13.22
C GLY A 61 5.91 42.87 14.00
N SER A 62 5.99 42.85 15.34
CA SER A 62 4.99 42.20 16.20
C SER A 62 3.59 42.80 16.03
N LEU A 63 3.48 44.14 15.98
CA LEU A 63 2.20 44.82 15.77
C LEU A 63 1.57 44.52 14.40
N GLU A 64 2.38 44.33 13.36
CA GLU A 64 1.89 43.91 12.04
C GLU A 64 1.34 42.49 12.07
N ARG A 65 2.04 41.55 12.73
CA ARG A 65 1.57 40.17 12.90
C ARG A 65 0.31 40.08 13.75
N ILE A 66 0.23 40.88 14.81
CA ILE A 66 -0.99 41.06 15.61
C ILE A 66 -2.18 41.43 14.70
N LYS A 67 -2.00 42.42 13.82
CA LYS A 67 -3.06 42.81 12.87
C LYS A 67 -3.43 41.66 11.93
N GLN A 68 -2.46 40.90 11.43
CA GLN A 68 -2.73 39.74 10.57
C GLN A 68 -3.52 38.66 11.32
N TYR A 69 -3.14 38.33 12.57
CA TYR A 69 -3.87 37.35 13.39
C TYR A 69 -5.28 37.83 13.72
N GLN A 70 -5.45 39.11 14.05
CA GLN A 70 -6.76 39.70 14.29
C GLN A 70 -7.64 39.63 13.03
N GLN A 71 -7.11 39.97 11.86
CA GLN A 71 -7.83 39.86 10.60
C GLN A 71 -8.25 38.42 10.28
N VAL A 72 -7.42 37.42 10.62
CA VAL A 72 -7.79 36.01 10.46
C VAL A 72 -8.94 35.66 11.41
N ILE A 73 -8.90 36.08 12.67
CA ILE A 73 -9.97 35.84 13.65
C ILE A 73 -11.28 36.47 13.17
N ASP A 74 -11.25 37.75 12.77
CA ASP A 74 -12.44 38.51 12.37
C ASP A 74 -13.07 37.97 11.08
N ASN A 75 -12.24 37.55 10.10
CA ASN A 75 -12.71 37.07 8.81
C ASN A 75 -12.91 35.55 8.74
N TYR A 76 -12.48 34.79 9.76
CA TYR A 76 -12.55 33.33 9.76
C TYR A 76 -13.95 32.79 9.41
N PRO A 77 -15.07 33.27 10.00
CA PRO A 77 -16.39 32.73 9.70
C PRO A 77 -16.79 32.91 8.23
N LYS A 78 -16.41 34.05 7.62
CA LYS A 78 -16.69 34.33 6.21
C LYS A 78 -15.83 33.43 5.31
N LEU A 79 -14.53 33.34 5.60
CA LEU A 79 -13.59 32.56 4.81
C LEU A 79 -13.90 31.06 4.88
N SER A 80 -14.17 30.52 6.08
CA SER A 80 -14.51 29.11 6.25
C SER A 80 -15.84 28.77 5.57
N ALA A 81 -16.85 29.63 5.67
CA ALA A 81 -18.12 29.46 4.95
C ALA A 81 -17.92 29.48 3.43
N THR A 82 -17.11 30.40 2.90
CA THR A 82 -16.82 30.45 1.46
C THR A 82 -16.06 29.21 0.97
N LEU A 83 -15.06 28.73 1.71
CA LEU A 83 -14.30 27.53 1.35
C LEU A 83 -15.16 26.28 1.41
N ARG A 84 -15.98 26.12 2.46
CA ARG A 84 -16.94 25.01 2.56
C ARG A 84 -17.99 25.05 1.46
N ALA A 85 -18.49 26.25 1.12
CA ALA A 85 -19.42 26.40 -0.01
C ALA A 85 -18.76 26.03 -1.35
N GLN A 86 -17.50 26.40 -1.57
CA GLN A 86 -16.74 25.99 -2.76
C GLN A 86 -16.53 24.47 -2.81
N LEU A 87 -16.13 23.86 -1.68
CA LEU A 87 -15.97 22.40 -1.55
C LEU A 87 -17.27 21.62 -1.82
N ASN A 88 -18.41 22.17 -1.40
CA ASN A 88 -19.73 21.56 -1.63
C ASN A 88 -20.27 21.82 -3.04
N ASN A 89 -19.93 22.96 -3.66
CA ASN A 89 -20.38 23.32 -5.01
C ASN A 89 -19.54 22.66 -6.12
N MET A 90 -18.35 22.13 -5.80
CA MET A 90 -17.59 21.31 -6.74
C MET A 90 -18.38 20.04 -7.06
N ARG A 91 -18.72 19.87 -8.35
CA ARG A 91 -19.37 18.67 -8.86
C ARG A 91 -18.44 17.46 -8.71
N ASP A 92 -18.98 16.33 -8.32
CA ASP A 92 -18.24 15.05 -8.32
C ASP A 92 -17.97 14.54 -9.75
N GLU A 93 -18.70 15.05 -10.76
CA GLU A 93 -18.52 14.65 -12.14
C GLU A 93 -17.37 15.41 -12.83
N PRO A 94 -16.44 14.70 -13.51
CA PRO A 94 -15.36 15.31 -14.29
C PRO A 94 -15.90 16.26 -15.36
N ARG A 95 -15.15 17.33 -15.63
CA ARG A 95 -15.44 18.24 -16.75
C ARG A 95 -15.46 17.43 -18.06
N SER A 96 -16.55 17.52 -18.82
CA SER A 96 -16.68 16.81 -20.10
C SER A 96 -15.80 17.46 -21.17
N VAL A 97 -15.06 16.66 -21.92
CA VAL A 97 -14.30 17.13 -23.09
C VAL A 97 -15.26 17.41 -24.25
N SER A 98 -15.03 18.49 -24.99
CA SER A 98 -15.87 18.84 -26.14
C SER A 98 -15.62 17.87 -27.31
N PRO A 99 -16.65 17.18 -27.82
CA PRO A 99 -16.52 16.31 -28.98
C PRO A 99 -16.30 17.18 -30.23
N GLY A 100 -15.08 17.21 -30.76
CA GLY A 100 -14.74 17.93 -32.01
C GLY A 100 -13.49 18.80 -31.98
N MET A 101 -12.74 18.85 -30.87
CA MET A 101 -11.42 19.51 -30.84
C MET A 101 -10.43 18.80 -31.78
N SER A 102 -9.60 19.57 -32.49
CA SER A 102 -8.50 19.03 -33.29
C SER A 102 -7.38 18.47 -32.41
N THR A 103 -6.54 17.60 -32.97
CA THR A 103 -5.39 16.99 -32.29
C THR A 103 -4.42 18.03 -31.72
N ASP A 104 -4.17 19.13 -32.44
CA ASP A 104 -3.34 20.24 -31.97
C ASP A 104 -3.97 21.01 -30.81
N ALA A 105 -5.29 21.26 -30.87
CA ALA A 105 -6.01 21.91 -29.79
C ALA A 105 -6.02 21.05 -28.51
N LEU A 106 -6.20 19.73 -28.66
CA LEU A 106 -6.10 18.77 -27.54
C LEU A 106 -4.70 18.77 -26.92
N ASN A 107 -3.64 18.80 -27.71
CA ASN A 107 -2.26 18.85 -27.19
C ASN A 107 -1.99 20.15 -26.40
N GLN A 108 -2.45 21.29 -26.90
CA GLN A 108 -2.32 22.57 -26.19
C GLN A 108 -3.09 22.57 -24.87
N GLU A 109 -4.31 22.04 -24.87
CA GLU A 109 -5.14 21.95 -23.66
C GLU A 109 -4.54 20.98 -22.64
N ILE A 110 -4.03 19.82 -23.08
CA ILE A 110 -3.31 18.87 -22.20
C ILE A 110 -2.11 19.55 -21.52
N LEU A 111 -1.32 20.34 -22.25
CA LEU A 111 -0.19 21.08 -21.67
C LEU A 111 -0.67 22.08 -20.60
N GLN A 112 -1.70 22.88 -20.91
CA GLN A 112 -2.27 23.87 -19.98
C GLN A 112 -2.82 23.20 -18.71
N VAL A 113 -3.63 22.16 -18.86
CA VAL A 113 -4.24 21.42 -17.75
C VAL A 113 -3.15 20.73 -16.91
N SER A 114 -2.08 20.21 -17.53
CA SER A 114 -0.98 19.60 -16.78
C SER A 114 -0.23 20.62 -15.92
N SER A 115 -0.03 21.85 -16.41
CA SER A 115 0.58 22.94 -15.63
C SER A 115 -0.31 23.33 -14.46
N GLN A 116 -1.62 23.48 -14.71
CA GLN A 116 -2.57 23.81 -13.66
C GLN A 116 -2.64 22.72 -12.59
N LEU A 117 -2.61 21.44 -12.99
CA LEU A 117 -2.59 20.31 -12.06
C LEU A 117 -1.34 20.36 -11.18
N LEU A 118 -0.17 20.65 -11.76
CA LEU A 118 1.08 20.75 -11.01
C LEU A 118 1.04 21.91 -10.00
N ASP A 119 0.52 23.08 -10.40
CA ASP A 119 0.37 24.25 -9.53
C ASP A 119 -0.60 23.98 -8.38
N LYS A 120 -1.75 23.34 -8.65
CA LYS A 120 -2.74 22.99 -7.63
C LYS A 120 -2.26 21.91 -6.68
N SER A 121 -1.56 20.90 -7.18
CA SER A 121 -0.92 19.86 -6.36
C SER A 121 0.14 20.47 -5.43
N ARG A 122 0.96 21.38 -5.95
CA ARG A 122 1.95 22.12 -5.14
C ARG A 122 1.28 23.01 -4.08
N GLN A 123 0.18 23.67 -4.43
CA GLN A 123 -0.61 24.47 -3.50
C GLN A 123 -1.19 23.61 -2.36
N ALA A 124 -1.71 22.42 -2.68
CA ALA A 124 -2.24 21.49 -1.69
C ALA A 124 -1.17 21.04 -0.69
N GLN A 125 0.04 20.71 -1.19
CA GLN A 125 1.20 20.36 -0.35
C GLN A 125 1.63 21.52 0.54
N GLN A 126 1.76 22.73 -0.02
CA GLN A 126 2.18 23.91 0.74
C GLN A 126 1.19 24.26 1.87
N GLU A 127 -0.12 24.16 1.63
CA GLU A 127 -1.13 24.40 2.67
C GLU A 127 -1.13 23.28 3.74
N GLN A 128 -0.80 22.04 3.36
CA GLN A 128 -0.68 20.94 4.32
C GLN A 128 0.57 21.06 5.19
N GLU A 129 1.70 21.49 4.62
CA GLU A 129 2.92 21.83 5.37
C GLU A 129 2.64 22.98 6.35
N ARG A 130 1.95 24.05 5.90
CA ARG A 130 1.52 25.14 6.79
C ARG A 130 0.66 24.63 7.95
N ALA A 131 -0.29 23.74 7.68
CA ALA A 131 -1.13 23.17 8.74
C ALA A 131 -0.30 22.38 9.77
N ARG A 132 0.74 21.66 9.32
CA ARG A 132 1.71 20.98 10.20
C ARG A 132 2.57 21.95 11.00
N GLU A 133 3.16 22.96 10.37
CA GLU A 133 3.96 23.99 11.05
C GLU A 133 3.16 24.70 12.13
N ILE A 134 1.88 25.00 11.87
CA ILE A 134 0.98 25.57 12.88
C ILE A 134 0.76 24.59 14.04
N ALA A 135 0.52 23.31 13.76
CA ALA A 135 0.36 22.28 14.79
C ALA A 135 1.63 22.10 15.65
N ASP A 136 2.81 22.14 15.03
CA ASP A 136 4.08 22.02 15.73
C ASP A 136 4.37 23.26 16.58
N SER A 137 4.09 24.46 16.05
CA SER A 137 4.26 25.72 16.80
C SER A 137 3.33 25.83 18.00
N LEU A 138 2.11 25.27 17.93
CA LEU A 138 1.16 25.21 19.05
C LEU A 138 1.75 24.55 20.31
N ASN A 139 2.67 23.59 20.15
CA ASN A 139 3.35 22.94 21.27
C ASN A 139 4.40 23.86 21.93
N GLN A 140 4.94 24.84 21.20
CA GLN A 140 6.02 25.73 21.67
C GLN A 140 5.52 27.08 22.18
N LEU A 141 4.36 27.55 21.69
CA LEU A 141 3.78 28.85 22.06
C LEU A 141 3.61 29.08 23.57
N PRO A 142 3.12 28.11 24.38
CA PRO A 142 2.95 28.32 25.82
C PRO A 142 4.26 28.61 26.57
N GLN A 143 5.35 27.95 26.13
CA GLN A 143 6.67 28.17 26.71
C GLN A 143 7.20 29.57 26.33
N GLN A 144 7.08 29.95 25.07
CA GLN A 144 7.48 31.28 24.58
C GLN A 144 6.71 32.42 25.27
N GLN A 145 5.40 32.26 25.48
CA GLN A 145 4.59 33.23 26.22
C GLN A 145 5.07 33.37 27.67
N THR A 146 5.37 32.25 28.34
CA THR A 146 5.84 32.26 29.73
C THR A 146 7.19 32.96 29.85
N ASP A 147 8.11 32.69 28.92
CA ASP A 147 9.45 33.29 28.90
C ASP A 147 9.38 34.79 28.56
N ALA A 148 8.58 35.20 27.58
CA ALA A 148 8.36 36.61 27.23
C ALA A 148 7.74 37.40 28.40
N ARG A 149 6.75 36.82 29.10
CA ARG A 149 6.15 37.44 30.31
C ARG A 149 7.14 37.55 31.46
N ARG A 150 8.03 36.57 31.65
CA ARG A 150 9.09 36.62 32.66
C ARG A 150 10.09 37.75 32.35
N GLN A 151 10.56 37.85 31.11
CA GLN A 151 11.47 38.91 30.67
C GLN A 151 10.83 40.29 30.83
N LEU A 152 9.54 40.43 30.47
CA LEU A 152 8.81 41.69 30.61
C LEU A 152 8.76 42.14 32.07
N ASN A 153 8.41 41.23 32.99
CA ASN A 153 8.40 41.53 34.43
C ASN A 153 9.79 41.92 34.96
N GLU A 154 10.86 41.32 34.45
CA GLU A 154 12.23 41.67 34.85
C GLU A 154 12.62 43.07 34.37
N ILE A 155 12.31 43.41 33.11
CA ILE A 155 12.58 44.75 32.55
C ILE A 155 11.74 45.82 33.27
N GLU A 156 10.46 45.56 33.54
CA GLU A 156 9.61 46.48 34.30
C GLU A 156 10.13 46.74 35.72
N ARG A 157 10.66 45.70 36.39
CA ARG A 157 11.33 45.88 37.70
C ARG A 157 12.58 46.74 37.59
N ARG A 158 13.41 46.56 36.55
CA ARG A 158 14.60 47.40 36.31
C ARG A 158 14.22 48.85 36.01
N LEU A 159 13.17 49.07 35.24
CA LEU A 159 12.63 50.39 34.90
C LEU A 159 12.20 51.18 36.14
N GLY A 160 11.67 50.49 37.16
CA GLY A 160 11.31 51.10 38.45
C GLY A 160 12.51 51.46 39.35
N THR A 161 13.71 50.93 39.07
CA THR A 161 14.92 51.14 39.90
C THR A 161 15.87 52.22 39.35
N LEU A 162 15.79 52.54 38.07
CA LEU A 162 16.63 53.55 37.42
C LEU A 162 16.08 54.96 37.67
N THR A 163 16.63 55.65 38.66
CA THR A 163 16.33 57.06 38.95
C THR A 163 17.61 57.90 38.86
N GLY A 164 17.77 58.68 37.77
CA GLY A 164 18.88 59.61 37.61
C GLY A 164 18.85 60.37 36.28
N ASN A 165 19.26 61.64 36.28
CA ASN A 165 19.15 62.58 35.14
C ASN A 165 20.41 62.68 34.25
N THR A 166 21.29 61.66 34.24
CA THR A 166 22.46 61.67 33.35
C THR A 166 22.05 61.29 31.91
N PRO A 167 22.73 61.79 30.87
CA PRO A 167 22.43 61.44 29.47
C PRO A 167 22.57 59.92 29.20
N LEU A 168 23.47 59.24 29.91
CA LEU A 168 23.59 57.77 29.88
C LEU A 168 22.36 57.08 30.51
N ASN A 169 21.88 57.54 31.66
CA ASN A 169 20.67 56.99 32.27
C ASN A 169 19.42 57.28 31.43
N GLN A 170 19.36 58.41 30.73
CA GLN A 170 18.27 58.72 29.79
C GLN A 170 18.27 57.75 28.60
N ALA A 171 19.43 57.52 27.98
CA ALA A 171 19.56 56.56 26.88
C ALA A 171 19.26 55.11 27.32
N GLN A 172 19.71 54.70 28.50
CA GLN A 172 19.38 53.39 29.08
C GLN A 172 17.89 53.27 29.42
N ASN A 173 17.25 54.35 29.91
CA ASN A 173 15.81 54.38 30.12
C ASN A 173 15.05 54.25 28.79
N PHE A 174 15.48 54.90 27.71
CA PHE A 174 14.88 54.72 26.40
C PHE A 174 15.04 53.29 25.88
N ALA A 175 16.20 52.66 26.06
CA ALA A 175 16.41 51.27 25.70
C ALA A 175 15.46 50.33 26.45
N LEU A 176 15.39 50.43 27.78
CA LEU A 176 14.53 49.58 28.60
C LEU A 176 13.04 49.85 28.36
N GLN A 177 12.63 51.10 28.11
CA GLN A 177 11.25 51.43 27.74
C GLN A 177 10.88 50.84 26.39
N SER A 178 11.76 50.92 25.40
CA SER A 178 11.58 50.31 24.08
C SER A 178 11.53 48.78 24.17
N ASP A 179 12.36 48.15 25.01
CA ASP A 179 12.33 46.71 25.23
C ASP A 179 11.07 46.23 25.95
N SER A 180 10.61 46.97 26.98
CA SER A 180 9.31 46.69 27.63
C SER A 180 8.17 46.78 26.61
N ALA A 181 8.17 47.84 25.80
CA ALA A 181 7.25 48.08 24.70
C ALA A 181 7.25 46.94 23.66
N ARG A 182 8.44 46.42 23.32
CA ARG A 182 8.65 45.30 22.39
C ARG A 182 8.14 43.98 22.96
N LEU A 183 8.55 43.63 24.18
CA LEU A 183 8.12 42.41 24.86
C LEU A 183 6.60 42.41 25.09
N LYS A 184 6.00 43.56 25.39
CA LYS A 184 4.54 43.66 25.52
C LYS A 184 3.83 43.34 24.20
N ALA A 185 4.31 43.91 23.09
CA ALA A 185 3.79 43.58 21.77
C ALA A 185 4.05 42.12 21.39
N LEU A 186 5.18 41.53 21.81
CA LEU A 186 5.46 40.11 21.58
C LEU A 186 4.53 39.19 22.37
N VAL A 187 4.23 39.52 23.64
CA VAL A 187 3.26 38.77 24.45
C VAL A 187 1.87 38.83 23.80
N ASP A 188 1.42 40.01 23.39
CA ASP A 188 0.14 40.20 22.70
C ASP A 188 0.12 39.44 21.34
N GLU A 189 1.23 39.44 20.60
CA GLU A 189 1.41 38.66 19.37
C GLU A 189 1.25 37.17 19.63
N LEU A 190 1.95 36.61 20.62
CA LEU A 190 1.92 35.19 20.95
C LEU A 190 0.54 34.74 21.49
N GLU A 191 -0.16 35.61 22.21
CA GLU A 191 -1.52 35.35 22.70
C GLU A 191 -2.52 35.27 21.53
N LEU A 192 -2.47 36.24 20.62
CA LEU A 192 -3.28 36.21 19.39
C LEU A 192 -2.85 35.09 18.44
N ALA A 193 -1.57 34.73 18.40
CA ALA A 193 -1.07 33.61 17.62
C ALA A 193 -1.71 32.29 18.10
N GLN A 194 -1.84 32.11 19.42
CA GLN A 194 -2.50 30.94 20.02
C GLN A 194 -4.00 30.93 19.77
N LEU A 195 -4.69 32.06 19.98
CA LEU A 195 -6.13 32.17 19.73
C LEU A 195 -6.48 31.96 18.25
N SER A 196 -5.65 32.46 17.33
CA SER A 196 -5.83 32.29 15.89
C SER A 196 -5.31 30.96 15.36
N ALA A 197 -4.53 30.19 16.13
CA ALA A 197 -3.86 28.99 15.63
C ALA A 197 -4.85 27.95 15.12
N ASN A 198 -5.92 27.65 15.87
CA ASN A 198 -6.93 26.70 15.46
C ASN A 198 -7.66 27.17 14.18
N ASN A 199 -8.02 28.45 14.13
CA ASN A 199 -8.64 29.06 12.94
C ASN A 199 -7.72 28.99 11.71
N ARG A 200 -6.43 29.27 11.87
CA ARG A 200 -5.43 29.18 10.80
C ARG A 200 -5.21 27.75 10.35
N GLN A 201 -5.14 26.80 11.28
CA GLN A 201 -4.98 25.38 10.99
C GLN A 201 -6.18 24.83 10.21
N GLU A 202 -7.40 25.17 10.62
CA GLU A 202 -8.60 24.73 9.91
C GLU A 202 -8.71 25.38 8.52
N LEU A 203 -8.40 26.68 8.40
CA LEU A 203 -8.38 27.35 7.09
C LEU A 203 -7.33 26.73 6.15
N ALA A 204 -6.13 26.43 6.65
CA ALA A 204 -5.09 25.74 5.88
C ALA A 204 -5.54 24.34 5.46
N ARG A 205 -6.19 23.60 6.35
CA ARG A 205 -6.79 22.29 6.05
C ARG A 205 -7.86 22.39 4.97
N LEU A 206 -8.81 23.34 5.09
CA LEU A 206 -9.87 23.55 4.10
C LEU A 206 -9.32 23.97 2.73
N ARG A 207 -8.26 24.80 2.70
CA ARG A 207 -7.58 25.19 1.46
C ARG A 207 -6.84 24.02 0.82
N SER A 208 -6.17 23.20 1.63
CA SER A 208 -5.50 21.98 1.17
C SER A 208 -6.52 21.01 0.56
N GLU A 209 -7.63 20.75 1.26
CA GLU A 209 -8.71 19.89 0.77
C GLU A 209 -9.34 20.41 -0.52
N LEU A 210 -9.53 21.74 -0.63
CA LEU A 210 -10.02 22.37 -1.85
C LEU A 210 -9.05 22.20 -3.01
N ALA A 211 -7.76 22.50 -2.80
CA ALA A 211 -6.74 22.34 -3.82
C ALA A 211 -6.56 20.87 -4.24
N GLU A 212 -6.71 19.93 -3.31
CA GLU A 212 -6.68 18.49 -3.58
C GLU A 212 -7.86 18.06 -4.45
N LYS A 213 -9.10 18.49 -4.12
CA LYS A 213 -10.26 18.25 -4.98
C LYS A 213 -10.11 18.84 -6.38
N GLU A 214 -9.60 20.07 -6.49
CA GLU A 214 -9.32 20.69 -7.79
C GLU A 214 -8.28 19.89 -8.58
N SER A 215 -7.21 19.42 -7.93
CA SER A 215 -6.20 18.58 -8.55
C SER A 215 -6.80 17.27 -9.06
N GLN A 216 -7.69 16.63 -8.30
CA GLN A 216 -8.37 15.40 -8.72
C GLN A 216 -9.28 15.62 -9.94
N GLN A 217 -10.02 16.74 -9.97
CA GLN A 217 -10.84 17.09 -11.14
C GLN A 217 -10.00 17.38 -12.38
N LEU A 218 -8.88 18.11 -12.23
CA LEU A 218 -7.95 18.39 -13.32
C LEU A 218 -7.30 17.09 -13.83
N ASP A 219 -6.96 16.15 -12.94
CA ASP A 219 -6.42 14.86 -13.33
C ASP A 219 -7.43 14.03 -14.13
N ALA A 220 -8.68 13.96 -13.66
CA ALA A 220 -9.75 13.28 -14.37
C ALA A 220 -10.02 13.92 -15.75
N TYR A 221 -9.99 15.25 -15.83
CA TYR A 221 -10.14 15.96 -17.10
C TYR A 221 -8.98 15.71 -18.06
N LEU A 222 -7.74 15.72 -17.54
CA LEU A 222 -6.53 15.44 -18.30
C LEU A 222 -6.54 13.99 -18.85
N GLN A 223 -7.03 13.03 -18.07
CA GLN A 223 -7.24 11.66 -18.54
C GLN A 223 -8.28 11.60 -19.67
N ALA A 224 -9.41 12.29 -19.53
CA ALA A 224 -10.43 12.35 -20.57
C ALA A 224 -9.88 12.97 -21.88
N LEU A 225 -9.09 14.04 -21.79
CA LEU A 225 -8.42 14.67 -22.93
C LEU A 225 -7.44 13.71 -23.62
N ARG A 226 -6.62 12.99 -22.84
CA ARG A 226 -5.69 11.99 -23.38
C ARG A 226 -6.42 10.86 -24.08
N ASN A 227 -7.52 10.38 -23.51
CA ASN A 227 -8.32 9.31 -24.10
C ASN A 227 -8.95 9.74 -25.43
N GLN A 228 -9.45 10.98 -25.52
CA GLN A 228 -9.95 11.54 -26.78
C GLN A 228 -8.83 11.72 -27.82
N LEU A 229 -7.64 12.17 -27.41
CA LEU A 229 -6.51 12.29 -28.31
C LEU A 229 -6.07 10.91 -28.85
N ASN A 230 -6.03 9.90 -27.99
CA ASN A 230 -5.67 8.54 -28.39
C ASN A 230 -6.70 7.94 -29.34
N SER A 231 -8.00 8.13 -29.08
CA SER A 231 -9.05 7.63 -29.97
C SER A 231 -9.03 8.31 -31.34
N GLN A 232 -8.77 9.62 -31.40
CA GLN A 232 -8.58 10.33 -32.66
C GLN A 232 -7.36 9.81 -33.43
N ARG A 233 -6.21 9.65 -32.77
CA ARG A 233 -5.00 9.07 -33.40
C ARG A 233 -5.24 7.65 -33.92
N GLN A 234 -6.02 6.85 -33.20
CA GLN A 234 -6.39 5.51 -33.64
C GLN A 234 -7.26 5.56 -34.92
N LEU A 235 -8.29 6.41 -34.94
CA LEU A 235 -9.14 6.62 -36.12
C LEU A 235 -8.34 7.15 -37.32
N GLU A 236 -7.38 8.04 -37.10
CA GLU A 236 -6.47 8.53 -38.15
C GLU A 236 -5.56 7.42 -38.69
N ALA A 237 -5.00 6.59 -37.81
CA ALA A 237 -4.18 5.43 -38.19
C ALA A 237 -4.98 4.38 -38.99
N GLU A 238 -6.21 4.09 -38.58
CA GLU A 238 -7.10 3.15 -39.28
C GLU A 238 -7.49 3.67 -40.68
N ARG A 239 -7.85 4.96 -40.80
CA ARG A 239 -8.14 5.58 -42.10
C ARG A 239 -6.92 5.64 -43.01
N ALA A 240 -5.74 5.90 -42.44
CA ALA A 240 -4.50 5.89 -43.20
C ALA A 240 -4.23 4.49 -43.77
N LEU A 241 -4.41 3.43 -42.97
CA LEU A 241 -4.30 2.05 -43.45
C LEU A 241 -5.33 1.74 -44.55
N GLU A 242 -6.60 2.01 -44.32
CA GLU A 242 -7.69 1.74 -45.28
C GLU A 242 -7.45 2.46 -46.62
N SER A 243 -7.02 3.73 -46.58
CA SER A 243 -6.69 4.47 -47.80
C SER A 243 -5.52 3.86 -48.57
N THR A 244 -4.52 3.32 -47.87
CA THR A 244 -3.39 2.63 -48.51
C THR A 244 -3.76 1.24 -49.03
N GLU A 245 -4.68 0.53 -48.37
CA GLU A 245 -5.18 -0.78 -48.82
C GLU A 245 -6.07 -0.64 -50.07
N LEU A 246 -6.95 0.37 -50.12
CA LEU A 246 -7.74 0.66 -51.33
C LEU A 246 -6.86 1.04 -52.54
N LEU A 247 -5.74 1.74 -52.32
CA LEU A 247 -4.75 2.00 -53.37
C LEU A 247 -4.06 0.71 -53.85
N ALA A 248 -3.94 -0.30 -52.98
CA ALA A 248 -3.39 -1.61 -53.32
C ALA A 248 -4.38 -2.47 -54.11
N GLU A 249 -5.65 -2.50 -53.70
CA GLU A 249 -6.70 -3.27 -54.39
C GLU A 249 -6.95 -2.77 -55.82
N ASN A 250 -6.77 -1.46 -56.04
CA ASN A 250 -6.92 -0.83 -57.35
C ASN A 250 -5.72 -1.03 -58.29
N SER A 251 -4.59 -1.58 -57.81
CA SER A 251 -3.39 -1.81 -58.62
C SER A 251 -3.13 -3.29 -58.87
N ALA A 252 -3.09 -3.70 -60.14
CA ALA A 252 -2.76 -5.07 -60.53
C ALA A 252 -1.23 -5.32 -60.45
N ASP A 253 -0.83 -6.47 -59.91
CA ASP A 253 0.56 -6.94 -59.75
C ASP A 253 1.49 -6.06 -58.86
N LEU A 254 1.25 -6.09 -57.54
CA LEU A 254 2.18 -5.55 -56.54
C LEU A 254 3.35 -6.52 -56.24
N PRO A 255 4.61 -6.03 -56.23
CA PRO A 255 5.77 -6.79 -55.77
C PRO A 255 5.61 -7.32 -54.34
N LYS A 256 6.15 -8.52 -54.08
CA LYS A 256 6.07 -9.20 -52.76
C LYS A 256 6.62 -8.35 -51.61
N ASP A 257 7.63 -7.52 -51.88
CA ASP A 257 8.25 -6.64 -50.88
C ASP A 257 7.33 -5.49 -50.45
N ILE A 258 6.48 -4.97 -51.35
CA ILE A 258 5.48 -3.94 -51.02
C ILE A 258 4.32 -4.56 -50.21
N VAL A 259 3.93 -5.79 -50.55
CA VAL A 259 2.92 -6.55 -49.80
C VAL A 259 3.41 -6.87 -48.37
N ALA A 260 4.71 -7.11 -48.19
CA ALA A 260 5.31 -7.28 -46.87
C ALA A 260 5.21 -6.01 -46.00
N GLN A 261 5.34 -4.81 -46.60
CA GLN A 261 5.19 -3.55 -45.85
C GLN A 261 3.76 -3.32 -45.36
N PHE A 262 2.74 -3.74 -46.11
CA PHE A 262 1.34 -3.70 -45.62
C PHE A 262 1.15 -4.54 -44.34
N LYS A 263 1.75 -5.73 -44.28
CA LYS A 263 1.69 -6.58 -43.07
C LYS A 263 2.37 -5.90 -41.89
N ILE A 264 3.53 -5.28 -42.11
CA ILE A 264 4.25 -4.55 -41.06
C ILE A 264 3.42 -3.37 -40.57
N ASN A 265 2.81 -2.59 -41.47
CA ASN A 265 1.95 -1.46 -41.09
C ASN A 265 0.73 -1.92 -40.27
N ARG A 266 0.10 -3.04 -40.64
CA ARG A 266 -0.99 -3.64 -39.87
C ARG A 266 -0.55 -4.12 -38.49
N GLU A 267 0.62 -4.74 -38.39
CA GLU A 267 1.22 -5.14 -37.10
C GLU A 267 1.52 -3.93 -36.21
N LEU A 268 2.05 -2.84 -36.78
CA LEU A 268 2.34 -1.61 -36.05
C LEU A 268 1.06 -0.93 -35.53
N SER A 269 0.01 -0.86 -36.34
CA SER A 269 -1.28 -0.33 -35.89
C SER A 269 -1.93 -1.21 -34.81
N ALA A 270 -1.84 -2.53 -34.93
CA ALA A 270 -2.30 -3.44 -33.88
C ALA A 270 -1.50 -3.26 -32.58
N ALA A 271 -0.18 -3.06 -32.67
CA ALA A 271 0.67 -2.77 -31.52
C ALA A 271 0.31 -1.43 -30.87
N LEU A 272 -0.02 -0.41 -31.67
CA LEU A 272 -0.45 0.91 -31.17
C LEU A 272 -1.75 0.79 -30.37
N ASN A 273 -2.71 0.00 -30.87
CA ASN A 273 -3.96 -0.28 -30.17
C ASN A 273 -3.73 -1.04 -28.87
N GLN A 274 -2.86 -2.05 -28.88
CA GLN A 274 -2.50 -2.79 -27.67
C GLN A 274 -1.82 -1.87 -26.63
N GLN A 275 -0.97 -0.96 -27.08
CA GLN A 275 -0.31 0.01 -26.21
C GLN A 275 -1.31 0.98 -25.57
N ALA A 276 -2.28 1.49 -26.32
CA ALA A 276 -3.34 2.36 -25.81
C ALA A 276 -4.18 1.65 -24.73
N GLN A 277 -4.65 0.43 -25.00
CA GLN A 277 -5.38 -0.39 -24.02
C GLN A 277 -4.56 -0.65 -22.76
N ARG A 278 -3.25 -0.89 -22.90
CA ARG A 278 -2.37 -1.10 -21.74
C ARG A 278 -2.22 0.17 -20.92
N MET A 279 -2.14 1.32 -21.55
CA MET A 279 -2.06 2.61 -20.86
C MET A 279 -3.31 2.87 -20.01
N ASP A 280 -4.51 2.57 -20.52
CA ASP A 280 -5.77 2.67 -19.75
C ASP A 280 -5.79 1.75 -18.54
N LEU A 281 -5.32 0.51 -18.71
CA LEU A 281 -5.22 -0.47 -17.63
C LEU A 281 -4.23 -0.01 -16.54
N VAL A 282 -3.06 0.51 -16.92
CA VAL A 282 -2.06 1.05 -15.98
C VAL A 282 -2.65 2.23 -15.20
N ALA A 283 -3.37 3.15 -15.87
CA ALA A 283 -4.03 4.27 -15.20
C ALA A 283 -5.14 3.82 -14.22
N SER A 284 -5.89 2.78 -14.57
CA SER A 284 -6.86 2.16 -13.65
C SER A 284 -6.18 1.54 -12.43
N GLN A 285 -5.09 0.80 -12.64
CA GLN A 285 -4.32 0.17 -11.57
C GLN A 285 -3.67 1.20 -10.63
N GLN A 286 -3.19 2.33 -11.15
CA GLN A 286 -2.68 3.42 -10.33
C GLN A 286 -3.75 3.98 -9.38
N ARG A 287 -4.97 4.21 -9.89
CA ARG A 287 -6.10 4.67 -9.08
C ARG A 287 -6.50 3.66 -8.01
N GLN A 288 -6.51 2.37 -8.38
CA GLN A 288 -6.78 1.30 -7.43
C GLN A 288 -5.72 1.25 -6.32
N ALA A 289 -4.43 1.32 -6.67
CA ALA A 289 -3.33 1.33 -5.71
C ALA A 289 -3.39 2.54 -4.76
N ALA A 290 -3.71 3.73 -5.28
CA ALA A 290 -3.88 4.95 -4.48
C ALA A 290 -5.06 4.83 -3.50
N SER A 291 -6.21 4.35 -3.97
CA SER A 291 -7.41 4.12 -3.14
C SER A 291 -7.14 3.09 -2.04
N GLN A 292 -6.51 1.96 -2.38
CA GLN A 292 -6.10 0.94 -1.43
C GLN A 292 -5.11 1.49 -0.39
N THR A 293 -4.15 2.32 -0.82
CA THR A 293 -3.18 2.95 0.09
C THR A 293 -3.88 3.84 1.12
N LEU A 294 -4.90 4.60 0.68
CA LEU A 294 -5.70 5.44 1.57
C LEU A 294 -6.47 4.58 2.59
N GLN A 295 -7.10 3.49 2.14
CA GLN A 295 -7.82 2.54 3.02
C GLN A 295 -6.88 1.93 4.06
N VAL A 296 -5.69 1.49 3.66
CA VAL A 296 -4.67 0.91 4.56
C VAL A 296 -4.20 1.95 5.59
N ARG A 297 -3.94 3.20 5.17
CA ARG A 297 -3.54 4.28 6.08
C ARG A 297 -4.65 4.67 7.06
N GLN A 298 -5.91 4.67 6.62
CA GLN A 298 -7.05 4.88 7.50
C GLN A 298 -7.14 3.75 8.54
N ALA A 299 -7.03 2.50 8.12
CA ALA A 299 -7.00 1.35 9.03
C ALA A 299 -5.83 1.43 10.03
N LEU A 300 -4.65 1.86 9.60
CA LEU A 300 -3.49 2.09 10.47
C LEU A 300 -3.78 3.16 11.54
N ASN A 301 -4.37 4.28 11.14
CA ASN A 301 -4.71 5.36 12.06
C ASN A 301 -5.78 4.91 13.08
N THR A 302 -6.81 4.21 12.62
CA THR A 302 -7.83 3.61 13.49
C THR A 302 -7.20 2.61 14.45
N LEU A 303 -6.29 1.75 14.00
CA LEU A 303 -5.52 0.85 14.86
C LEU A 303 -4.75 1.62 15.92
N ARG A 304 -4.03 2.69 15.55
CA ARG A 304 -3.25 3.50 16.50
C ARG A 304 -4.14 4.16 17.54
N GLU A 305 -5.23 4.80 17.13
CA GLU A 305 -6.17 5.48 18.04
C GLU A 305 -6.91 4.50 18.95
N GLN A 306 -7.43 3.41 18.39
CA GLN A 306 -8.18 2.42 19.15
C GLN A 306 -7.29 1.50 19.99
N SER A 307 -5.99 1.38 19.66
CA SER A 307 -5.03 0.58 20.45
C SER A 307 -4.90 1.05 21.89
N GLN A 308 -5.09 2.35 22.15
CA GLN A 308 -5.05 2.92 23.50
C GLN A 308 -6.21 2.40 24.37
N TRP A 309 -7.31 1.96 23.74
CA TRP A 309 -8.51 1.46 24.41
C TRP A 309 -8.59 -0.07 24.44
N LEU A 310 -7.69 -0.79 23.75
CA LEU A 310 -7.66 -2.26 23.68
C LEU A 310 -7.58 -2.93 25.06
N GLY A 311 -6.99 -2.26 26.07
CA GLY A 311 -6.96 -2.77 27.44
C GLY A 311 -8.34 -2.90 28.11
N SER A 312 -9.39 -2.25 27.57
CA SER A 312 -10.72 -2.18 28.19
C SER A 312 -11.78 -3.09 27.56
N SER A 313 -11.59 -3.59 26.34
CA SER A 313 -12.60 -4.44 25.66
C SER A 313 -12.00 -5.40 24.64
N ASN A 314 -12.22 -6.71 24.87
CA ASN A 314 -11.83 -7.78 23.94
C ASN A 314 -12.56 -7.72 22.59
N LEU A 315 -13.74 -7.10 22.52
CA LEU A 315 -14.53 -6.98 21.27
C LEU A 315 -13.89 -6.03 20.25
N LEU A 316 -13.14 -5.02 20.72
CA LEU A 316 -12.40 -4.10 19.84
C LEU A 316 -11.23 -4.82 19.16
N GLY A 317 -10.57 -5.75 19.86
CA GLY A 317 -9.48 -6.55 19.29
C GLY A 317 -9.93 -7.44 18.14
N GLU A 318 -11.11 -8.04 18.25
CA GLU A 318 -11.72 -8.90 17.21
C GLU A 318 -12.10 -8.08 15.96
N ALA A 319 -12.79 -6.95 16.14
CA ALA A 319 -13.18 -6.07 15.04
C ALA A 319 -11.98 -5.48 14.29
N LEU A 320 -10.93 -5.06 15.03
CA LEU A 320 -9.68 -4.56 14.44
C LEU A 320 -8.95 -5.66 13.67
N ARG A 321 -8.90 -6.89 14.19
CA ARG A 321 -8.28 -8.03 13.48
C ARG A 321 -9.04 -8.41 12.22
N ALA A 322 -10.38 -8.40 12.26
CA ALA A 322 -11.22 -8.62 11.08
C ALA A 322 -11.02 -7.52 10.02
N GLN A 323 -10.83 -6.26 10.44
CA GLN A 323 -10.52 -5.16 9.53
C GLN A 323 -9.13 -5.28 8.90
N VAL A 324 -8.12 -5.74 9.65
CA VAL A 324 -6.77 -6.04 9.13
C VAL A 324 -6.80 -7.24 8.17
N ALA A 325 -7.58 -8.28 8.46
CA ALA A 325 -7.73 -9.45 7.59
C ALA A 325 -8.37 -9.12 6.23
N ARG A 326 -9.12 -8.00 6.14
CA ARG A 326 -9.75 -7.51 4.90
C ARG A 326 -8.83 -6.63 4.05
N LEU A 327 -7.60 -6.36 4.50
CA LEU A 327 -6.66 -5.54 3.74
C LEU A 327 -6.21 -6.25 2.45
N PRO A 328 -5.94 -5.50 1.37
CA PRO A 328 -5.52 -6.08 0.10
C PRO A 328 -4.20 -6.84 0.24
N GLU A 329 -4.03 -7.86 -0.61
CA GLU A 329 -2.78 -8.62 -0.68
C GLU A 329 -1.60 -7.74 -1.11
N MET A 330 -0.40 -8.11 -0.63
CA MET A 330 0.83 -7.38 -0.93
C MET A 330 1.13 -7.43 -2.45
N PRO A 331 1.31 -6.26 -3.12
CA PRO A 331 1.57 -6.23 -4.55
C PRO A 331 2.90 -6.92 -4.89
N LYS A 332 2.97 -7.57 -6.06
CA LYS A 332 4.17 -8.31 -6.52
C LYS A 332 5.04 -7.42 -7.44
N PRO A 333 6.17 -6.87 -6.98
CA PRO A 333 6.96 -5.89 -7.76
C PRO A 333 7.65 -6.48 -9.01
N GLN A 334 7.94 -7.79 -9.03
CA GLN A 334 8.72 -8.45 -10.09
C GLN A 334 8.05 -8.41 -11.48
N GLN A 335 6.72 -8.38 -11.52
CA GLN A 335 5.96 -8.36 -12.79
C GLN A 335 6.14 -7.03 -13.52
N LEU A 336 6.14 -5.90 -12.79
CA LEU A 336 6.32 -4.56 -13.34
C LEU A 336 7.73 -4.33 -13.90
N ASP A 337 8.75 -4.85 -13.21
CA ASP A 337 10.15 -4.74 -13.66
C ASP A 337 10.39 -5.49 -14.98
N THR A 338 9.78 -6.67 -15.10
CA THR A 338 9.84 -7.47 -16.34
C THR A 338 9.14 -6.75 -17.49
N GLU A 339 7.99 -6.14 -17.23
CA GLU A 339 7.24 -5.39 -18.24
C GLU A 339 7.99 -4.15 -18.72
N MET A 340 8.58 -3.36 -17.80
CA MET A 340 9.41 -2.21 -18.17
C MET A 340 10.61 -2.63 -19.02
N ALA A 341 11.24 -3.78 -18.73
CA ALA A 341 12.32 -4.31 -19.54
C ALA A 341 11.84 -4.71 -20.95
N GLN A 342 10.69 -5.38 -21.06
CA GLN A 342 10.09 -5.74 -22.35
C GLN A 342 9.75 -4.50 -23.18
N LEU A 343 9.22 -3.44 -22.56
CA LEU A 343 8.91 -2.19 -23.22
C LEU A 343 10.17 -1.50 -23.77
N ARG A 344 11.28 -1.51 -23.02
CA ARG A 344 12.58 -0.99 -23.50
C ARG A 344 13.12 -1.78 -24.69
N VAL A 345 12.94 -3.11 -24.70
CA VAL A 345 13.31 -3.95 -25.85
C VAL A 345 12.43 -3.66 -27.06
N GLN A 346 11.11 -3.47 -26.88
CA GLN A 346 10.21 -3.08 -27.96
C GLN A 346 10.58 -1.72 -28.55
N ARG A 347 10.95 -0.75 -27.70
CA ARG A 347 11.46 0.55 -28.13
C ARG A 347 12.68 0.42 -29.04
N LEU A 348 13.68 -0.36 -28.62
CA LEU A 348 14.88 -0.66 -29.43
C LEU A 348 14.49 -1.28 -30.80
N ARG A 349 13.51 -2.18 -30.82
CA ARG A 349 12.99 -2.75 -32.07
C ARG A 349 12.36 -1.69 -32.98
N TYR A 350 11.57 -0.76 -32.43
CA TYR A 350 10.95 0.30 -33.21
C TYR A 350 11.98 1.33 -33.72
N GLU A 351 13.00 1.65 -32.92
CA GLU A 351 14.12 2.50 -33.36
C GLU A 351 14.91 1.84 -34.51
N ASP A 352 15.16 0.52 -34.43
CA ASP A 352 15.81 -0.23 -35.51
C ASP A 352 14.96 -0.25 -36.79
N LEU A 353 13.64 -0.44 -36.69
CA LEU A 353 12.73 -0.34 -37.85
C LEU A 353 12.72 1.05 -38.47
N LEU A 354 12.76 2.11 -37.65
CA LEU A 354 12.85 3.49 -38.12
C LEU A 354 14.18 3.74 -38.86
N ASN A 355 15.29 3.22 -38.34
CA ASN A 355 16.61 3.33 -38.95
C ASN A 355 16.74 2.54 -40.26
N LYS A 356 15.91 1.50 -40.47
CA LYS A 356 15.86 0.70 -41.71
C LYS A 356 15.03 1.34 -42.82
N GLN A 357 14.23 2.38 -42.55
CA GLN A 357 13.44 3.10 -43.57
C GLN A 357 14.22 3.61 -44.79
N PRO A 358 15.42 4.24 -44.67
CA PRO A 358 16.17 4.69 -45.85
C PRO A 358 16.61 3.53 -46.75
N LEU A 359 16.84 2.33 -46.18
CA LEU A 359 17.17 1.11 -46.94
C LEU A 359 15.95 0.59 -47.71
N LEU A 360 14.74 0.69 -47.13
CA LEU A 360 13.48 0.28 -47.77
C LEU A 360 13.09 1.18 -48.95
N ARG A 361 13.59 2.42 -49.02
CA ARG A 361 13.42 3.29 -50.20
C ARG A 361 14.24 2.84 -51.42
N GLN A 362 15.19 1.93 -51.24
CA GLN A 362 16.05 1.40 -52.30
C GLN A 362 15.60 0.01 -52.78
N ILE A 363 14.37 -0.42 -52.45
CA ILE A 363 13.81 -1.68 -52.93
C ILE A 363 13.67 -1.62 -54.46
N HIS A 364 14.21 -2.62 -55.16
CA HIS A 364 14.06 -2.79 -56.61
C HIS A 364 13.06 -3.92 -56.88
N GLN A 365 12.48 -3.98 -58.09
CA GLN A 365 11.65 -5.13 -58.48
C GLN A 365 12.50 -6.41 -58.50
N ALA A 366 11.86 -7.58 -58.36
CA ALA A 366 12.54 -8.89 -58.36
C ALA A 366 13.38 -9.17 -59.63
N ASP A 367 13.09 -8.45 -60.72
CA ASP A 367 13.81 -8.51 -62.00
C ASP A 367 14.92 -7.45 -62.15
N GLY A 368 15.20 -6.63 -61.12
CA GLY A 368 16.23 -5.59 -61.13
C GLY A 368 15.82 -4.25 -61.79
N GLN A 369 14.59 -4.13 -62.28
CA GLN A 369 14.03 -2.89 -62.82
C GLN A 369 13.59 -1.91 -61.71
N PRO A 370 13.64 -0.59 -61.95
CA PRO A 370 13.10 0.40 -61.02
C PRO A 370 11.56 0.28 -60.93
N LEU A 371 11.01 0.49 -59.73
CA LEU A 371 9.58 0.52 -59.46
C LEU A 371 8.84 1.51 -60.39
N THR A 372 7.62 1.17 -60.80
CA THR A 372 6.77 2.08 -61.59
C THR A 372 6.39 3.32 -60.77
N ALA A 373 6.02 4.42 -61.43
CA ALA A 373 5.66 5.67 -60.73
C ALA A 373 4.48 5.49 -59.75
N GLU A 374 3.54 4.59 -60.05
CA GLU A 374 2.42 4.24 -59.17
C GLU A 374 2.89 3.38 -57.97
N GLN A 375 3.73 2.38 -58.21
CA GLN A 375 4.30 1.54 -57.15
C GLN A 375 5.19 2.36 -56.19
N ASN A 376 5.96 3.32 -56.71
CA ASN A 376 6.76 4.24 -55.89
C ASN A 376 5.89 5.15 -55.02
N ARG A 377 4.77 5.67 -55.55
CA ARG A 377 3.82 6.48 -54.76
C ARG A 377 3.17 5.66 -53.64
N ILE A 378 2.80 4.40 -53.91
CA ILE A 378 2.22 3.50 -52.91
C ILE A 378 3.27 3.20 -51.81
N LEU A 379 4.50 2.85 -52.19
CA LEU A 379 5.58 2.59 -51.23
C LEU A 379 5.93 3.83 -50.39
N GLU A 380 5.97 5.01 -51.00
CA GLU A 380 6.25 6.25 -50.27
C GLU A 380 5.13 6.61 -49.28
N ALA A 381 3.86 6.44 -49.68
CA ALA A 381 2.72 6.59 -48.79
C ALA A 381 2.77 5.61 -47.62
N GLN A 382 3.07 4.34 -47.87
CA GLN A 382 3.23 3.32 -46.83
C GLN A 382 4.36 3.63 -45.85
N LEU A 383 5.53 4.04 -46.35
CA LEU A 383 6.68 4.37 -45.50
C LEU A 383 6.41 5.63 -44.66
N ARG A 384 5.62 6.57 -45.19
CA ARG A 384 5.14 7.72 -44.43
C ARG A 384 4.22 7.28 -43.29
N THR A 385 3.20 6.45 -43.58
CA THR A 385 2.32 5.88 -42.54
C THR A 385 3.12 5.07 -41.52
N GLN A 386 4.07 4.26 -41.95
CA GLN A 386 4.95 3.49 -41.07
C GLN A 386 5.75 4.40 -40.13
N ARG A 387 6.30 5.52 -40.65
CA ARG A 387 7.03 6.49 -39.86
C ARG A 387 6.15 7.18 -38.82
N GLU A 388 4.93 7.55 -39.21
CA GLU A 388 3.95 8.16 -38.31
C GLU A 388 3.52 7.19 -37.20
N LEU A 389 3.29 5.91 -37.52
CA LEU A 389 2.99 4.85 -36.56
C LEU A 389 4.17 4.56 -35.62
N LEU A 390 5.39 4.43 -36.15
CA LEU A 390 6.60 4.19 -35.35
C LEU A 390 6.87 5.36 -34.39
N ASN A 391 6.76 6.60 -34.86
CA ASN A 391 6.92 7.78 -34.00
C ASN A 391 5.86 7.82 -32.89
N SER A 392 4.61 7.46 -33.23
CA SER A 392 3.51 7.38 -32.25
C SER A 392 3.74 6.29 -31.21
N LEU A 393 4.22 5.11 -31.64
CA LEU A 393 4.59 3.99 -30.76
C LEU A 393 5.76 4.33 -29.83
N LEU A 394 6.77 5.04 -30.33
CA LEU A 394 7.92 5.50 -29.53
C LEU A 394 7.48 6.52 -28.47
N GLN A 395 6.71 7.55 -28.87
CA GLN A 395 6.20 8.55 -27.93
C GLN A 395 5.22 7.94 -26.91
N GLY A 396 4.34 7.06 -27.35
CA GLY A 396 3.44 6.28 -26.49
C GLY A 396 4.21 5.37 -25.54
N GLY A 397 5.35 4.82 -26.00
CA GLY A 397 6.23 3.95 -25.21
C GLY A 397 6.88 4.71 -24.07
N ASP A 398 7.45 5.89 -24.33
CA ASP A 398 8.04 6.73 -23.29
C ASP A 398 6.98 7.19 -22.26
N THR A 399 5.77 7.49 -22.72
CA THR A 399 4.64 7.83 -21.84
C THR A 399 4.22 6.64 -20.98
N LEU A 400 4.07 5.46 -21.57
CA LEU A 400 3.72 4.23 -20.85
C LEU A 400 4.80 3.83 -19.83
N LEU A 401 6.08 4.02 -20.16
CA LEU A 401 7.19 3.80 -19.23
C LEU A 401 7.09 4.71 -18.00
N LEU A 402 6.75 5.98 -18.22
CA LEU A 402 6.56 6.96 -17.14
C LEU A 402 5.35 6.60 -16.27
N GLU A 403 4.23 6.20 -16.86
CA GLU A 403 3.05 5.76 -16.13
C GLU A 403 3.29 4.43 -15.37
N LEU A 404 4.02 3.47 -15.94
CA LEU A 404 4.45 2.27 -15.22
C LEU A 404 5.39 2.59 -14.06
N THR A 405 6.25 3.60 -14.21
CA THR A 405 7.12 4.07 -13.12
C THR A 405 6.31 4.67 -11.98
N LYS A 406 5.29 5.50 -12.29
CA LYS A 406 4.35 6.01 -11.28
C LYS A 406 3.59 4.89 -10.57
N LEU A 407 3.12 3.89 -11.32
CA LEU A 407 2.46 2.71 -10.76
C LEU A 407 3.39 1.93 -9.83
N LYS A 408 4.67 1.80 -10.18
CA LYS A 408 5.67 1.19 -9.28
C LYS A 408 5.82 1.98 -7.99
N VAL A 409 5.85 3.32 -8.06
CA VAL A 409 5.93 4.17 -6.87
C VAL A 409 4.66 4.03 -6.00
N SER A 410 3.46 4.05 -6.59
CA SER A 410 2.22 3.90 -5.83
C SER A 410 2.10 2.51 -5.18
N ASN A 411 2.50 1.45 -5.89
CA ASN A 411 2.57 0.10 -5.32
C ASN A 411 3.60 0.00 -4.19
N GLY A 412 4.74 0.70 -4.29
CA GLY A 412 5.70 0.81 -3.20
C GLY A 412 5.11 1.48 -1.96
N GLN A 413 4.36 2.57 -2.14
CA GLN A 413 3.67 3.25 -1.03
C GLN A 413 2.61 2.35 -0.37
N LEU A 414 1.89 1.56 -1.16
CA LEU A 414 0.96 0.55 -0.65
C LEU A 414 1.69 -0.54 0.15
N GLU A 415 2.81 -1.05 -0.38
CA GLU A 415 3.64 -2.06 0.28
C GLU A 415 4.16 -1.56 1.63
N ASP A 416 4.66 -0.33 1.69
CA ASP A 416 5.14 0.28 2.92
C ASP A 416 4.02 0.46 3.95
N ALA A 417 2.84 0.93 3.52
CA ALA A 417 1.68 1.08 4.39
C ALA A 417 1.20 -0.28 4.95
N LEU A 418 1.20 -1.33 4.12
CA LEU A 418 0.84 -2.69 4.55
C LEU A 418 1.87 -3.26 5.54
N LYS A 419 3.17 -3.02 5.33
CA LYS A 419 4.22 -3.40 6.30
C LYS A 419 4.02 -2.70 7.64
N GLU A 420 3.73 -1.40 7.63
CA GLU A 420 3.50 -0.61 8.83
C GLU A 420 2.26 -1.10 9.60
N VAL A 421 1.17 -1.45 8.90
CA VAL A 421 -0.01 -2.07 9.53
C VAL A 421 0.33 -3.43 10.11
N ASN A 422 1.10 -4.26 9.40
CA ASN A 422 1.50 -5.57 9.90
C ASN A 422 2.35 -5.45 11.17
N GLU A 423 3.29 -4.51 11.20
CA GLU A 423 4.10 -4.20 12.38
C GLU A 423 3.25 -3.68 13.55
N ALA A 424 2.32 -2.75 13.29
CA ALA A 424 1.39 -2.24 14.28
C ALA A 424 0.47 -3.35 14.83
N THR A 425 0.00 -4.24 13.97
CA THR A 425 -0.83 -5.40 14.36
C THR A 425 -0.05 -6.32 15.29
N HIS A 426 1.20 -6.65 14.95
CA HIS A 426 2.08 -7.44 15.83
C HIS A 426 2.37 -6.72 17.16
N ARG A 427 2.53 -5.39 17.14
CA ARG A 427 2.84 -4.63 18.37
C ARG A 427 1.65 -4.51 19.32
N TYR A 428 0.48 -4.16 18.81
CA TYR A 428 -0.69 -3.81 19.62
C TYR A 428 -1.68 -4.96 19.80
N LEU A 429 -1.81 -5.84 18.81
CA LEU A 429 -2.81 -6.90 18.80
C LEU A 429 -2.26 -8.25 19.31
N PHE A 430 -0.94 -8.42 19.42
CA PHE A 430 -0.35 -9.69 19.88
C PHE A 430 -0.82 -10.13 21.28
N TRP A 431 -1.10 -9.17 22.17
CA TRP A 431 -1.51 -9.46 23.54
C TRP A 431 -3.04 -9.58 23.73
N THR A 432 -3.85 -9.36 22.69
CA THR A 432 -5.31 -9.47 22.78
C THR A 432 -5.74 -10.93 22.58
N SER A 433 -6.68 -11.39 23.41
CA SER A 433 -7.16 -12.78 23.37
C SER A 433 -7.79 -13.08 22.01
N ASP A 434 -7.21 -14.01 21.26
CA ASP A 434 -7.70 -14.45 19.94
C ASP A 434 -9.08 -15.11 20.01
N VAL A 435 -9.50 -15.58 21.19
CA VAL A 435 -10.77 -16.32 21.39
C VAL A 435 -11.44 -15.89 22.69
N ARG A 436 -12.78 -15.94 22.72
CA ARG A 436 -13.59 -15.69 23.93
C ARG A 436 -13.20 -16.65 25.08
N PRO A 437 -13.23 -16.20 26.35
CA PRO A 437 -13.02 -17.08 27.50
C PRO A 437 -14.05 -18.22 27.50
N MET A 438 -13.69 -19.40 28.02
CA MET A 438 -14.63 -20.52 28.12
C MET A 438 -15.81 -20.12 29.00
N THR A 439 -16.98 -19.90 28.40
CA THR A 439 -18.24 -19.75 29.12
C THR A 439 -18.92 -21.10 29.25
N ILE A 440 -19.84 -21.23 30.22
CA ILE A 440 -20.62 -22.45 30.44
C ILE A 440 -21.54 -22.76 29.23
N ALA A 441 -21.75 -21.80 28.33
CA ALA A 441 -22.52 -21.93 27.09
C ALA A 441 -21.76 -22.65 25.95
N TRP A 442 -20.45 -22.89 26.07
CA TRP A 442 -19.62 -23.49 25.02
C TRP A 442 -20.14 -24.83 24.46
N PRO A 443 -20.67 -25.79 25.25
CA PRO A 443 -21.23 -27.03 24.69
C PRO A 443 -22.47 -26.80 23.82
N LEU A 444 -23.25 -25.74 24.09
CA LEU A 444 -24.41 -25.37 23.30
C LEU A 444 -23.99 -24.75 21.96
N GLU A 445 -22.97 -23.89 21.98
CA GLU A 445 -22.37 -23.30 20.77
C GLU A 445 -21.85 -24.40 19.83
N ILE A 446 -21.14 -25.41 20.36
CA ILE A 446 -20.69 -26.58 19.58
C ILE A 446 -21.86 -27.29 18.91
N ALA A 447 -22.96 -27.53 19.63
CA ALA A 447 -24.11 -28.26 19.08
C ALA A 447 -24.81 -27.45 17.98
N GLN A 448 -24.89 -26.13 18.12
CA GLN A 448 -25.44 -25.21 17.12
C GLN A 448 -24.56 -25.15 15.87
N ASP A 449 -23.25 -25.01 16.05
CA ASP A 449 -22.28 -24.92 14.96
C ASP A 449 -22.15 -26.26 14.21
N LEU A 450 -22.19 -27.38 14.93
CA LEU A 450 -22.22 -28.71 14.31
C LEU A 450 -23.50 -28.91 13.49
N ARG A 451 -24.65 -28.41 13.97
CA ARG A 451 -25.91 -28.45 13.21
C ARG A 451 -25.85 -27.56 11.97
N ARG A 452 -25.19 -26.41 12.04
CA ARG A 452 -24.98 -25.49 10.91
C ARG A 452 -24.09 -26.14 9.83
N LEU A 453 -23.01 -26.81 10.24
CA LEU A 453 -22.12 -27.55 9.34
C LEU A 453 -22.76 -28.80 8.71
N ILE A 454 -23.69 -29.46 9.41
CA ILE A 454 -24.42 -30.63 8.91
C ILE A 454 -25.64 -30.23 8.06
N SER A 455 -25.85 -28.93 7.81
CA SER A 455 -26.96 -28.47 6.97
C SER A 455 -26.87 -29.00 5.53
N LEU A 456 -28.03 -29.14 4.88
CA LEU A 456 -28.15 -29.71 3.52
C LEU A 456 -27.30 -28.97 2.47
N ASP A 457 -27.03 -27.68 2.70
CA ASP A 457 -26.25 -26.85 1.78
C ASP A 457 -24.77 -27.25 1.73
N THR A 458 -24.17 -27.65 2.85
CA THR A 458 -22.78 -28.14 2.95
C THR A 458 -22.57 -29.39 2.09
N PHE A 459 -23.49 -30.36 2.18
CA PHE A 459 -23.43 -31.58 1.37
C PHE A 459 -23.68 -31.31 -0.12
N SER A 460 -24.56 -30.38 -0.45
CA SER A 460 -24.81 -29.93 -1.82
C SER A 460 -23.58 -29.26 -2.43
N GLN A 461 -22.90 -28.40 -1.68
CA GLN A 461 -21.65 -27.74 -2.11
C GLN A 461 -20.52 -28.74 -2.33
N LEU A 462 -20.32 -29.69 -1.41
CA LEU A 462 -19.33 -30.77 -1.57
C LEU A 462 -19.62 -31.68 -2.76
N GLY A 463 -20.90 -32.01 -2.98
CA GLY A 463 -21.32 -32.79 -4.14
C GLY A 463 -21.02 -32.07 -5.46
N LYS A 464 -21.34 -30.78 -5.56
CA LYS A 464 -21.06 -29.97 -6.75
C LYS A 464 -19.56 -29.75 -6.98
N ALA A 465 -18.78 -29.51 -5.92
CA ALA A 465 -17.32 -29.41 -6.00
C ALA A 465 -16.67 -30.73 -6.45
N SER A 466 -17.19 -31.87 -5.99
CA SER A 466 -16.73 -33.20 -6.43
C SER A 466 -17.03 -33.44 -7.92
N VAL A 467 -18.21 -33.02 -8.39
CA VAL A 467 -18.56 -33.09 -9.82
C VAL A 467 -17.67 -32.17 -10.66
N MET A 468 -17.37 -30.97 -10.18
CA MET A 468 -16.46 -30.03 -10.84
C MET A 468 -15.03 -30.59 -10.92
N MET A 469 -14.53 -31.18 -9.83
CA MET A 469 -13.22 -31.84 -9.77
C MET A 469 -13.13 -33.01 -10.76
N LEU A 470 -14.23 -33.74 -10.97
CA LEU A 470 -14.31 -34.84 -11.95
C LEU A 470 -14.52 -34.36 -13.40
N THR A 471 -14.93 -33.11 -13.62
CA THR A 471 -15.24 -32.56 -14.95
C THR A 471 -14.11 -31.68 -15.50
N SER A 472 -13.29 -31.07 -14.63
CA SER A 472 -12.19 -30.19 -15.05
C SER A 472 -10.99 -30.96 -15.62
N LYS A 473 -10.44 -30.48 -16.75
CA LYS A 473 -9.31 -31.12 -17.45
C LYS A 473 -8.02 -31.13 -16.63
N GLU A 474 -7.83 -30.16 -15.73
CA GLU A 474 -6.60 -30.01 -14.95
C GLU A 474 -6.56 -30.93 -13.73
N THR A 475 -7.71 -31.27 -13.14
CA THR A 475 -7.82 -32.08 -11.92
C THR A 475 -8.03 -33.57 -12.19
N ILE A 476 -8.60 -33.93 -13.34
CA ILE A 476 -8.89 -35.32 -13.69
C ILE A 476 -7.61 -36.14 -13.92
N LEU A 477 -6.62 -35.59 -14.64
CA LEU A 477 -5.38 -36.28 -14.97
C LEU A 477 -4.54 -36.66 -13.73
N PRO A 478 -4.29 -35.76 -12.76
CA PRO A 478 -3.59 -36.14 -11.53
C PRO A 478 -4.39 -37.12 -10.66
N LEU A 479 -5.72 -37.01 -10.60
CA LEU A 479 -6.57 -37.94 -9.84
C LEU A 479 -6.51 -39.36 -10.40
N PHE A 480 -6.64 -39.50 -11.73
CA PHE A 480 -6.49 -40.80 -12.40
C PHE A 480 -5.07 -41.36 -12.23
N GLY A 481 -4.05 -40.51 -12.35
CA GLY A 481 -2.66 -40.89 -12.08
C GLY A 481 -2.45 -41.42 -10.66
N ALA A 482 -3.03 -40.76 -9.65
CA ALA A 482 -2.97 -41.20 -8.26
C ALA A 482 -3.72 -42.52 -8.02
N LEU A 483 -4.90 -42.70 -8.64
CA LEU A 483 -5.66 -43.96 -8.55
C LEU A 483 -4.90 -45.14 -9.17
N ILE A 484 -4.29 -44.94 -10.33
CA ILE A 484 -3.42 -45.94 -10.96
C ILE A 484 -2.23 -46.27 -10.05
N LEU A 485 -1.61 -45.25 -9.45
CA LEU A 485 -0.49 -45.42 -8.54
C LEU A 485 -0.88 -46.23 -7.28
N VAL A 486 -2.08 -45.99 -6.72
CA VAL A 486 -2.64 -46.81 -5.63
C VAL A 486 -2.91 -48.25 -6.07
N GLY A 487 -3.50 -48.47 -7.24
CA GLY A 487 -3.71 -49.80 -7.81
C GLY A 487 -2.40 -50.57 -8.01
N CYS A 488 -1.39 -49.93 -8.61
CA CYS A 488 -0.03 -50.45 -8.77
C CYS A 488 0.63 -50.76 -7.42
N SER A 489 0.43 -49.93 -6.39
CA SER A 489 0.93 -50.18 -5.04
C SER A 489 0.33 -51.43 -4.41
N ILE A 490 -0.99 -51.63 -4.54
CA ILE A 490 -1.66 -52.81 -4.00
C ILE A 490 -1.11 -54.08 -4.66
N TYR A 491 -0.88 -54.05 -5.97
CA TYR A 491 -0.27 -55.14 -6.71
C TYR A 491 1.20 -55.38 -6.30
N SER A 492 1.99 -54.31 -6.17
CA SER A 492 3.42 -54.39 -5.85
C SER A 492 3.71 -54.78 -4.40
N ARG A 493 2.74 -54.69 -3.48
CA ARG A 493 2.86 -55.14 -2.07
C ARG A 493 3.35 -56.59 -1.95
N ARG A 494 2.92 -57.48 -2.85
CA ARG A 494 3.38 -58.89 -2.87
C ARG A 494 4.86 -59.04 -3.23
N TYR A 495 5.34 -58.19 -4.12
CA TYR A 495 6.76 -58.16 -4.50
C TYR A 495 7.61 -57.52 -3.40
N PHE A 496 7.09 -56.47 -2.76
CA PHE A 496 7.74 -55.82 -1.64
C PHE A 496 7.88 -56.73 -0.42
N THR A 497 6.87 -57.53 -0.06
CA THR A 497 6.99 -58.51 1.04
C THR A 497 8.03 -59.58 0.73
N ARG A 498 8.06 -60.11 -0.50
CA ARG A 498 9.11 -61.05 -0.94
C ARG A 498 10.50 -60.43 -0.94
N PHE A 499 10.60 -59.14 -1.29
CA PHE A 499 11.85 -58.39 -1.23
C PHE A 499 12.34 -58.19 0.21
N LEU A 500 11.45 -57.86 1.14
CA LEU A 500 11.75 -57.74 2.56
C LEU A 500 12.21 -59.08 3.15
N GLU A 501 11.54 -60.19 2.83
CA GLU A 501 11.97 -61.54 3.25
C GLU A 501 13.38 -61.90 2.77
N ARG A 502 13.69 -61.64 1.49
CA ARG A 502 15.02 -61.88 0.92
C ARG A 502 16.10 -60.98 1.51
N SER A 503 15.74 -59.74 1.85
CA SER A 503 16.67 -58.77 2.42
C SER A 503 16.95 -59.13 3.89
N ALA A 504 15.90 -59.39 4.68
CA ALA A 504 16.02 -59.83 6.07
C ALA A 504 16.82 -61.14 6.23
N ALA A 505 16.69 -62.10 5.32
CA ALA A 505 17.44 -63.38 5.38
C ALA A 505 18.96 -63.26 5.16
N LYS A 506 19.43 -62.09 4.70
CA LYS A 506 20.86 -61.79 4.44
C LYS A 506 21.50 -60.93 5.54
N VAL A 507 20.69 -60.26 6.35
CA VAL A 507 21.15 -59.42 7.46
C VAL A 507 21.63 -60.31 8.61
N GLY A 508 22.76 -59.95 9.23
CA GLY A 508 23.39 -60.73 10.29
C GLY A 508 24.27 -61.89 9.81
N LYS A 509 24.44 -62.08 8.49
CA LYS A 509 25.40 -63.03 7.90
C LYS A 509 26.66 -62.29 7.45
N VAL A 510 27.79 -62.64 8.07
CA VAL A 510 29.09 -61.93 7.93
C VAL A 510 29.56 -61.71 6.49
N THR A 511 29.20 -62.58 5.54
CA THR A 511 29.64 -62.49 4.13
C THR A 511 28.63 -61.83 3.19
N GLN A 512 27.37 -61.65 3.62
CA GLN A 512 26.29 -61.17 2.75
C GLN A 512 25.68 -59.84 3.21
N ASP A 513 26.00 -59.41 4.43
CA ASP A 513 25.48 -58.18 5.01
C ASP A 513 26.21 -56.94 4.46
N HIS A 514 25.45 -56.01 3.89
CA HIS A 514 25.97 -54.78 3.29
C HIS A 514 25.04 -53.62 3.65
N PHE A 515 25.60 -52.47 4.02
CA PHE A 515 24.84 -51.24 4.30
C PHE A 515 23.98 -50.77 3.11
N TRP A 516 24.32 -51.16 1.89
CA TRP A 516 23.47 -50.88 0.73
C TRP A 516 22.09 -51.57 0.81
N LEU A 517 21.98 -52.71 1.49
CA LEU A 517 20.71 -53.42 1.66
C LEU A 517 19.75 -52.64 2.57
N THR A 518 20.23 -52.07 3.69
CA THR A 518 19.44 -51.22 4.58
C THR A 518 18.95 -49.97 3.86
N LEU A 519 19.83 -49.29 3.11
CA LEU A 519 19.46 -48.10 2.32
C LEU A 519 18.41 -48.43 1.25
N ARG A 520 18.56 -49.57 0.57
CA ARG A 520 17.58 -50.04 -0.42
C ARG A 520 16.24 -50.37 0.23
N THR A 521 16.23 -51.00 1.39
CA THR A 521 14.97 -51.26 2.14
C THR A 521 14.30 -49.98 2.62
N LEU A 522 15.08 -48.97 3.01
CA LEU A 522 14.56 -47.65 3.37
C LEU A 522 13.91 -46.98 2.16
N PHE A 523 14.59 -46.93 1.01
CA PHE A 523 14.07 -46.34 -0.22
C PHE A 523 12.75 -46.98 -0.66
N TRP A 524 12.70 -48.32 -0.76
CA TRP A 524 11.48 -49.02 -1.17
C TRP A 524 10.35 -48.90 -0.15
N SER A 525 10.66 -48.80 1.15
CA SER A 525 9.63 -48.60 2.19
C SER A 525 8.97 -47.22 2.11
N ILE A 526 9.73 -46.18 1.77
CA ILE A 526 9.21 -44.83 1.55
C ILE A 526 8.34 -44.80 0.28
N LEU A 527 8.82 -45.42 -0.81
CA LEU A 527 8.11 -45.49 -2.08
C LEU A 527 6.81 -46.30 -1.99
N VAL A 528 6.76 -47.37 -1.20
CA VAL A 528 5.54 -48.16 -0.95
C VAL A 528 4.55 -47.42 -0.04
N ALA A 529 5.02 -46.46 0.76
CA ALA A 529 4.18 -45.66 1.68
C ALA A 529 3.57 -44.40 1.04
N SER A 530 4.13 -43.88 -0.06
CA SER A 530 3.64 -42.66 -0.75
C SER A 530 2.27 -42.73 -1.46
N PRO A 531 1.70 -43.87 -1.88
CA PRO A 531 0.49 -43.90 -2.70
C PRO A 531 -0.76 -43.27 -2.08
N LEU A 532 -1.01 -43.53 -0.80
CA LEU A 532 -2.13 -42.94 -0.07
C LEU A 532 -1.94 -41.43 0.16
N PRO A 533 -0.77 -40.94 0.62
CA PRO A 533 -0.46 -39.51 0.66
C PRO A 533 -0.61 -38.80 -0.69
N VAL A 534 -0.17 -39.42 -1.80
CA VAL A 534 -0.30 -38.85 -3.14
C VAL A 534 -1.77 -38.73 -3.54
N LEU A 535 -2.58 -39.76 -3.29
CA LEU A 535 -4.03 -39.68 -3.50
C LEU A 535 -4.66 -38.57 -2.66
N TRP A 536 -4.30 -38.50 -1.37
CA TRP A 536 -4.76 -37.45 -0.46
C TRP A 536 -4.38 -36.04 -0.96
N MET A 537 -3.15 -35.87 -1.43
CA MET A 537 -2.66 -34.63 -2.03
C MET A 537 -3.44 -34.23 -3.28
N THR A 538 -3.72 -35.18 -4.18
CA THR A 538 -4.50 -34.89 -5.40
C THR A 538 -5.96 -34.54 -5.09
N LEU A 539 -6.55 -35.16 -4.07
CA LEU A 539 -7.89 -34.79 -3.58
C LEU A 539 -7.89 -33.37 -3.02
N GLY A 540 -6.91 -33.02 -2.20
CA GLY A 540 -6.80 -31.67 -1.63
C GLY A 540 -6.59 -30.60 -2.70
N TYR A 541 -5.73 -30.86 -3.68
CA TYR A 541 -5.52 -29.96 -4.82
C TYR A 541 -6.79 -29.75 -5.65
N GLY A 542 -7.52 -30.82 -5.98
CA GLY A 542 -8.74 -30.69 -6.78
C GLY A 542 -9.89 -30.00 -6.05
N LEU A 543 -9.96 -30.11 -4.72
CA LEU A 543 -10.92 -29.36 -3.90
C LEU A 543 -10.56 -27.87 -3.79
N ARG A 544 -9.27 -27.52 -3.79
CA ARG A 544 -8.80 -26.13 -3.75
C ARG A 544 -9.09 -25.36 -5.04
N GLU A 545 -9.05 -26.05 -6.17
CA GLU A 545 -9.35 -25.45 -7.49
C GLU A 545 -10.85 -25.14 -7.68
N ALA A 546 -11.71 -25.71 -6.82
CA ALA A 546 -13.15 -25.48 -6.83
C ALA A 546 -13.54 -24.13 -6.17
N TRP A 547 -12.96 -23.04 -6.68
CA TRP A 547 -13.16 -21.66 -6.20
C TRP A 547 -14.61 -21.20 -5.98
N PRO A 548 -15.66 -21.72 -6.66
CA PRO A 548 -17.04 -21.33 -6.39
C PRO A 548 -17.60 -21.83 -5.05
N TYR A 549 -16.90 -22.76 -4.37
CA TYR A 549 -17.39 -23.41 -3.15
C TYR A 549 -16.38 -23.22 -2.00
N PRO A 550 -16.53 -22.15 -1.18
CA PRO A 550 -15.58 -21.81 -0.11
C PRO A 550 -15.30 -22.96 0.87
N LEU A 551 -16.34 -23.74 1.19
CA LEU A 551 -16.21 -24.92 2.04
C LEU A 551 -15.32 -26.02 1.42
N ALA A 552 -15.45 -26.25 0.11
CA ALA A 552 -14.63 -27.24 -0.59
C ALA A 552 -13.16 -26.81 -0.61
N VAL A 553 -12.90 -25.52 -0.84
CA VAL A 553 -11.55 -24.93 -0.79
C VAL A 553 -10.94 -25.11 0.60
N ALA A 554 -11.68 -24.77 1.66
CA ALA A 554 -11.21 -24.94 3.05
C ALA A 554 -10.91 -26.41 3.40
N ILE A 555 -11.73 -27.36 2.91
CA ILE A 555 -11.46 -28.79 3.06
C ILE A 555 -10.22 -29.19 2.25
N GLY A 556 -10.04 -28.65 1.03
CA GLY A 556 -8.87 -28.88 0.20
C GLY A 556 -7.57 -28.43 0.85
N ASP A 557 -7.58 -27.27 1.50
CA ASP A 557 -6.44 -26.76 2.27
C ASP A 557 -6.17 -27.62 3.52
N GLY A 558 -7.20 -28.07 4.23
CA GLY A 558 -7.04 -29.01 5.36
C GLY A 558 -6.49 -30.38 4.94
N VAL A 559 -6.92 -30.90 3.80
CA VAL A 559 -6.45 -32.16 3.22
C VAL A 559 -4.99 -32.04 2.79
N THR A 560 -4.61 -30.98 2.09
CA THR A 560 -3.22 -30.77 1.66
C THR A 560 -2.27 -30.57 2.85
N ALA A 561 -2.68 -29.83 3.88
CA ALA A 561 -1.88 -29.62 5.10
C ALA A 561 -1.60 -30.93 5.86
N THR A 562 -2.48 -31.93 5.76
CA THR A 562 -2.32 -33.22 6.46
C THR A 562 -1.50 -34.27 5.71
N VAL A 563 -1.13 -34.02 4.45
CA VAL A 563 -0.35 -34.96 3.61
C VAL A 563 0.99 -35.36 4.24
N PRO A 564 1.84 -34.43 4.74
CA PRO A 564 3.14 -34.81 5.31
C PRO A 564 2.97 -35.68 6.56
N LEU A 565 1.98 -35.37 7.39
CA LEU A 565 1.67 -36.13 8.60
C LEU A 565 1.23 -37.56 8.26
N LEU A 566 0.29 -37.70 7.32
CA LEU A 566 -0.17 -39.01 6.87
C LEU A 566 0.98 -39.82 6.27
N TRP A 567 1.88 -39.18 5.51
CA TRP A 567 3.03 -39.85 4.93
C TRP A 567 4.03 -40.36 5.97
N VAL A 568 4.38 -39.54 6.96
CA VAL A 568 5.28 -39.95 8.07
C VAL A 568 4.69 -41.14 8.83
N VAL A 569 3.40 -41.07 9.16
CA VAL A 569 2.68 -42.16 9.84
C VAL A 569 2.73 -43.44 9.00
N MET A 570 2.45 -43.36 7.70
CA MET A 570 2.51 -44.49 6.76
C MET A 570 3.92 -45.09 6.62
N ILE A 571 4.97 -44.26 6.63
CA ILE A 571 6.37 -44.71 6.60
C ILE A 571 6.73 -45.47 7.88
N CYS A 572 6.34 -44.95 9.05
CA CYS A 572 6.53 -45.65 10.32
C CYS A 572 5.84 -47.02 10.31
N ALA A 573 4.68 -47.12 9.67
CA ALA A 573 3.96 -48.38 9.51
C ALA A 573 4.64 -49.39 8.58
N THR A 574 5.25 -48.92 7.49
CA THR A 574 5.99 -49.80 6.58
C THR A 574 7.27 -50.29 7.23
N PHE A 575 7.94 -49.46 8.04
CA PHE A 575 9.12 -49.85 8.82
C PHE A 575 8.82 -50.85 9.95
N ALA A 576 7.65 -50.76 10.58
CA ALA A 576 7.24 -51.62 11.69
C ALA A 576 6.70 -53.01 11.28
N ARG A 577 6.71 -53.36 9.98
CA ARG A 577 6.29 -54.68 9.50
C ARG A 577 7.19 -55.80 10.06
N PRO A 578 6.70 -57.06 10.14
CA PRO A 578 7.46 -58.19 10.72
C PRO A 578 8.86 -58.41 10.14
N ASN A 579 9.05 -58.19 8.83
CA ASN A 579 10.34 -58.24 8.13
C ASN A 579 10.82 -56.85 7.70
N GLY A 580 10.33 -55.80 8.37
CA GLY A 580 10.64 -54.40 8.08
C GLY A 580 11.94 -53.93 8.72
N LEU A 581 12.29 -52.68 8.46
CA LEU A 581 13.55 -52.07 8.90
C LEU A 581 13.75 -52.16 10.42
N PHE A 582 12.72 -51.87 11.22
CA PHE A 582 12.83 -51.84 12.68
C PHE A 582 13.15 -53.20 13.31
N ILE A 583 12.56 -54.28 12.77
CA ILE A 583 12.71 -55.63 13.35
C ILE A 583 13.91 -56.35 12.73
N ALA A 584 14.03 -56.34 11.39
CA ALA A 584 15.03 -57.14 10.68
C ALA A 584 16.42 -56.49 10.59
N HIS A 585 16.49 -55.16 10.50
CA HIS A 585 17.75 -54.45 10.32
C HIS A 585 18.25 -53.77 11.60
N PHE A 586 17.36 -53.17 12.39
CA PHE A 586 17.71 -52.57 13.69
C PHE A 586 17.59 -53.54 14.88
N GLY A 587 17.04 -54.74 14.66
CA GLY A 587 16.97 -55.78 15.69
C GLY A 587 16.04 -55.47 16.86
N TRP A 588 15.06 -54.57 16.70
CA TRP A 588 14.14 -54.23 17.78
C TRP A 588 13.20 -55.40 18.10
N PRO A 589 12.92 -55.69 19.39
CA PRO A 589 12.01 -56.76 19.76
C PRO A 589 10.62 -56.54 19.16
N ARG A 590 10.10 -57.57 18.46
CA ARG A 590 8.79 -57.53 17.77
C ARG A 590 7.65 -57.06 18.69
N GLU A 591 7.66 -57.49 19.95
CA GLU A 591 6.66 -57.11 20.94
C GLU A 591 6.66 -55.62 21.27
N ARG A 592 7.84 -54.99 21.33
CA ARG A 592 7.97 -53.55 21.60
C ARG A 592 7.46 -52.73 20.41
N VAL A 593 7.84 -53.13 19.20
CA VAL A 593 7.38 -52.50 17.95
C VAL A 593 5.87 -52.63 17.79
N SER A 594 5.29 -53.82 18.03
CA SER A 594 3.82 -54.00 17.97
C SER A 594 3.09 -53.18 19.03
N ARG A 595 3.70 -52.98 20.21
CA ARG A 595 3.12 -52.18 21.30
C ARG A 595 3.14 -50.68 20.97
N GLY A 596 4.22 -50.18 20.36
CA GLY A 596 4.31 -48.80 19.86
C GLY A 596 3.34 -48.52 18.71
N MET A 597 3.08 -49.51 17.86
CA MET A 597 2.15 -49.40 16.73
C MET A 597 0.67 -49.64 17.08
N ARG A 598 0.35 -49.93 18.36
CA ARG A 598 -1.03 -50.25 18.79
C ARG A 598 -2.04 -49.17 18.42
N TYR A 599 -1.66 -47.90 18.51
CA TYR A 599 -2.52 -46.75 18.22
C TYR A 599 -2.31 -46.15 16.82
N TYR A 600 -1.61 -46.88 15.94
CA TYR A 600 -1.39 -46.43 14.57
C TYR A 600 -2.71 -46.18 13.79
N LEU A 601 -3.67 -47.11 13.87
CA LEU A 601 -4.98 -46.94 13.25
C LEU A 601 -5.75 -45.75 13.84
N MET A 602 -5.56 -45.47 15.14
CA MET A 602 -6.13 -44.28 15.79
C MET A 602 -5.47 -43.00 15.27
N SER A 603 -4.16 -42.99 14.99
CA SER A 603 -3.50 -41.82 14.42
C SER A 603 -4.01 -41.47 13.02
N ILE A 604 -4.30 -42.47 12.19
CA ILE A 604 -4.89 -42.26 10.85
C ILE A 604 -6.38 -41.92 10.94
N GLY A 605 -7.14 -42.62 11.79
CA GLY A 605 -8.60 -42.49 11.87
C GLY A 605 -9.11 -41.33 12.72
N LEU A 606 -8.29 -40.79 13.62
CA LEU A 606 -8.69 -39.73 14.56
C LEU A 606 -7.81 -38.47 14.42
N ILE A 607 -6.48 -38.62 14.50
CA ILE A 607 -5.58 -37.45 14.53
C ILE A 607 -5.55 -36.73 13.18
N VAL A 608 -5.40 -37.47 12.06
CA VAL A 608 -5.38 -36.86 10.72
C VAL A 608 -6.71 -36.13 10.39
N PRO A 609 -7.90 -36.73 10.59
CA PRO A 609 -9.17 -36.02 10.36
C PRO A 609 -9.39 -34.83 11.28
N LEU A 610 -8.96 -34.91 12.55
CA LEU A 610 -9.07 -33.77 13.47
C LEU A 610 -8.17 -32.61 13.06
N ILE A 611 -6.95 -32.86 12.60
CA ILE A 611 -6.04 -31.81 12.11
C ILE A 611 -6.57 -31.23 10.78
N MET A 612 -7.12 -32.07 9.91
CA MET A 612 -7.80 -31.62 8.70
C MET A 612 -8.98 -30.70 9.05
N ALA A 613 -9.82 -31.08 10.01
CA ALA A 613 -10.94 -30.27 10.48
C ALA A 613 -10.48 -28.96 11.14
N LEU A 614 -9.40 -29.00 11.93
CA LEU A 614 -8.81 -27.81 12.54
C LEU A 614 -8.36 -26.80 11.48
N MET A 615 -7.63 -27.26 10.47
CA MET A 615 -7.15 -26.41 9.36
C MET A 615 -8.31 -25.90 8.49
N MET A 616 -9.33 -26.74 8.26
CA MET A 616 -10.56 -26.34 7.57
C MET A 616 -11.28 -25.20 8.32
N PHE A 617 -11.41 -25.29 9.64
CA PHE A 617 -12.09 -24.26 10.44
C PHE A 617 -11.31 -22.94 10.55
N ASP A 618 -9.98 -22.97 10.42
CA ASP A 618 -9.15 -21.75 10.41
C ASP A 618 -9.22 -21.00 9.07
N ASN A 619 -9.48 -21.71 7.96
CA ASN A 619 -9.57 -21.17 6.61
C ASN A 619 -11.01 -20.84 6.16
N LEU A 620 -12.03 -21.10 6.99
CA LEU A 620 -13.41 -20.69 6.71
C LEU A 620 -13.62 -19.21 7.07
N ASP A 621 -14.29 -18.48 6.17
CA ASP A 621 -14.56 -17.05 6.30
C ASP A 621 -15.13 -16.69 7.68
N ASP A 622 -14.64 -15.56 8.22
CA ASP A 622 -14.92 -14.99 9.56
C ASP A 622 -14.39 -15.78 10.78
N ARG A 623 -13.64 -16.89 10.62
CA ARG A 623 -13.08 -17.69 11.74
C ARG A 623 -14.12 -18.02 12.82
N GLU A 624 -15.43 -17.98 12.49
CA GLU A 624 -16.53 -18.05 13.46
C GLU A 624 -16.48 -19.37 14.25
N PHE A 625 -16.06 -20.44 13.58
CA PHE A 625 -15.98 -21.79 14.13
C PHE A 625 -14.67 -22.11 14.85
N SER A 626 -13.68 -21.22 14.80
CA SER A 626 -12.37 -21.43 15.43
C SER A 626 -12.48 -21.48 16.97
N GLY A 627 -13.34 -20.62 17.53
CA GLY A 627 -13.55 -20.51 18.98
C GLY A 627 -14.32 -21.68 19.61
N SER A 628 -15.19 -22.34 18.84
CA SER A 628 -16.04 -23.45 19.29
C SER A 628 -15.47 -24.82 18.84
N LEU A 629 -15.67 -25.17 17.57
CA LEU A 629 -15.31 -26.47 16.98
C LEU A 629 -13.82 -26.64 16.76
N GLY A 630 -13.11 -25.57 16.34
CA GLY A 630 -11.65 -25.57 16.24
C GLY A 630 -11.00 -25.89 17.58
N ARG A 631 -11.48 -25.24 18.66
CA ARG A 631 -11.04 -25.51 20.03
C ARG A 631 -11.30 -26.94 20.48
N LEU A 632 -12.49 -27.50 20.19
CA LEU A 632 -12.80 -28.90 20.47
C LEU A 632 -11.84 -29.83 19.72
N CYS A 633 -11.59 -29.59 18.44
CA CYS A 633 -10.65 -30.37 17.64
C CYS A 633 -9.25 -30.32 18.25
N PHE A 634 -8.78 -29.14 18.65
CA PHE A 634 -7.47 -28.97 19.31
C PHE A 634 -7.37 -29.77 20.62
N ILE A 635 -8.38 -29.69 21.50
CA ILE A 635 -8.40 -30.44 22.76
C ILE A 635 -8.35 -31.96 22.50
N LEU A 636 -9.13 -32.44 21.52
CA LEU A 636 -9.12 -33.85 21.14
C LEU A 636 -7.78 -34.28 20.53
N ILE A 637 -7.14 -33.45 19.72
CA ILE A 637 -5.79 -33.70 19.18
C ILE A 637 -4.78 -33.81 20.32
N CYS A 638 -4.79 -32.87 21.26
CA CYS A 638 -3.89 -32.91 22.43
C CYS A 638 -4.09 -34.18 23.25
N GLY A 639 -5.34 -34.58 23.50
CA GLY A 639 -5.66 -35.83 24.18
C GLY A 639 -5.18 -37.07 23.41
N ALA A 640 -5.43 -37.12 22.11
CA ALA A 640 -5.00 -38.23 21.25
C ALA A 640 -3.47 -38.34 21.17
N LEU A 641 -2.77 -37.21 21.04
CA LEU A 641 -1.31 -37.16 21.06
C LEU A 641 -0.75 -37.56 22.43
N ALA A 642 -1.38 -37.17 23.53
CA ALA A 642 -0.99 -37.62 24.87
C ALA A 642 -1.10 -39.15 25.01
N VAL A 643 -2.18 -39.75 24.50
CA VAL A 643 -2.36 -41.21 24.49
C VAL A 643 -1.29 -41.90 23.64
N VAL A 644 -1.02 -41.39 22.43
CA VAL A 644 0.00 -41.94 21.52
C VAL A 644 1.39 -41.83 22.14
N THR A 645 1.77 -40.67 22.68
CA THR A 645 3.08 -40.45 23.32
C THR A 645 3.26 -41.30 24.57
N LEU A 646 2.24 -41.44 25.42
CA LEU A 646 2.26 -42.35 26.57
C LEU A 646 2.43 -43.80 26.14
N SER A 647 1.78 -44.21 25.05
CA SER A 647 1.89 -45.56 24.51
C SER A 647 3.29 -45.86 23.95
N LEU A 648 3.90 -44.90 23.25
CA LEU A 648 5.26 -44.98 22.73
C LEU A 648 6.28 -45.04 23.87
N LYS A 649 6.12 -44.20 24.90
CA LYS A 649 6.97 -44.21 26.10
C LYS A 649 6.91 -45.55 26.83
N LYS A 650 5.71 -46.15 26.94
CA LYS A 650 5.51 -47.48 27.54
C LYS A 650 6.03 -48.64 26.68
N ALA A 651 6.24 -48.42 25.38
CA ALA A 651 6.75 -49.45 24.47
C ALA A 651 8.26 -49.69 24.62
N GLY A 652 9.02 -48.74 25.19
CA GLY A 652 10.46 -48.90 25.43
C GLY A 652 11.28 -49.07 24.14
N ILE A 653 10.84 -48.41 23.08
CA ILE A 653 11.56 -48.26 21.81
C ILE A 653 12.55 -47.10 21.98
N PRO A 654 13.81 -47.22 21.53
CA PRO A 654 14.83 -46.19 21.68
C PRO A 654 14.51 -44.87 20.97
#